data_AF-A0A1F2QIR7-F1
#
_entry.id   AF-A0A1F2QIR7-F1
#
_cell.length_a   1.000
_cell.length_b   1.000
_cell.length_c   1.000
_cell.angle_alpha   90.00
_cell.angle_beta   90.00
_cell.angle_gamma   90.00
#
_symmetry.space_group_name_H-M   'P 1'
#
loop_
_entity.id
_entity.type
_entity.pdbx_description
1 polymer ?
#
loop_
_entity_poly.entity_id
_entity_poly.type
_entity_poly.pdbx_seq_one_letter_code
_entity_poly.pdbx_strand_id
1 'polypeptide(L)'
;MLVSLPAAGLPDSPSDSPLLGRLLSPEETRVVVRREVCRCAPDGLTGNGRELVLLTVGSEGPREGTIHFHPLASLAFDPALGEDDPGQWMALWSFGPSAAGWRRTLRSTLPIPVGAPRASAAELARLDQRLAEIRESPEQADLLVPGPVVHLASLGRASRVHGVWMGVRRGLAWADVFNPAQFVFRAHETRRKDRRERNFQRTYVALQWLMDVGYTGEGQPAWLETVNDLRFHLLRNRSFFGRWVQHADSLELVYNYESDVRRQLGKTSSWLQSAANEHGLRYQPIYRFSENGAAFPLGGVLYYDPQLGLEADPEWWRVANPFDLRTNPHTDPRVQALARAHPDELIPLAVYTFQTHLALRPIIAIDFFAPSNPRTRESTQQLMVLIKNWLSITTGSLSFERIPYRVVSWAANKKGFTLLTDKSSRLGIEELRVALEAGLYFDPERRAPLLERADQRVLNPLIKPGEVEERLAHLQYESLLARDARALCRAVEEVRGKMAERLRVPPGLDPAARDLELARRLRTWQQQVVLDDRAAQSLDDYGALAALEPPLRFFLAEEPVDRKELAELLEELYAKLYFQQLQLPAGSRVAELDAVSALTRRVWERVAAGDARAPFEEQVSRVESRLRARQAEEQKKFAKKRLELLRELLEASHQQLAQAQRAGCGAAGDAPAELDAHLALLQEVAQAAFADPKLRAAFERQVPRLRRDLDALETSLSRCPAQPRDPWRAEWQLACLEQTRALRAELDRNGTRRTEASQ
;
A
#
# COMPACT_ATOMS: atom_id res chain seq x y z
N MET A 1 15.43 -22.14 -35.46
CA MET A 1 14.31 -23.09 -35.59
C MET A 1 13.32 -22.80 -34.46
N LEU A 2 12.23 -22.10 -34.77
CA LEU A 2 11.13 -21.81 -33.85
C LEU A 2 10.19 -23.02 -33.88
N VAL A 3 10.20 -23.82 -32.82
CA VAL A 3 9.26 -24.93 -32.67
C VAL A 3 7.92 -24.35 -32.22
N SER A 4 7.02 -24.12 -33.17
CA SER A 4 5.59 -24.00 -32.92
C SER A 4 5.07 -25.40 -32.54
N LEU A 5 4.81 -25.63 -31.26
CA LEU A 5 4.04 -26.80 -30.85
C LEU A 5 2.58 -26.59 -31.30
N PRO A 6 1.97 -27.54 -32.04
CA PRO A 6 0.58 -27.44 -32.41
C PRO A 6 -0.27 -27.52 -31.13
N ALA A 7 -1.26 -26.64 -31.03
CA ALA A 7 -2.31 -26.75 -30.04
C ALA A 7 -3.08 -28.04 -30.34
N ALA A 8 -2.81 -29.11 -29.58
CA ALA A 8 -3.66 -30.27 -29.57
C ALA A 8 -5.06 -29.82 -29.15
N GLY A 9 -6.05 -30.06 -30.02
CA GLY A 9 -7.46 -29.84 -29.72
C GLY A 9 -7.81 -30.56 -28.43
N LEU A 10 -8.26 -29.79 -27.44
CA LEU A 10 -8.96 -30.35 -26.29
C LEU A 10 -10.32 -30.84 -26.80
N PRO A 11 -10.79 -32.04 -26.40
CA PRO A 11 -12.13 -32.48 -26.74
C PRO A 11 -13.17 -31.55 -26.12
N ASP A 12 -14.23 -31.30 -26.89
CA ASP A 12 -15.38 -30.45 -26.55
C ASP A 12 -15.92 -30.81 -25.16
N SER A 13 -16.02 -29.81 -24.31
CA SER A 13 -16.56 -29.93 -22.96
C SER A 13 -18.05 -29.58 -23.01
N PRO A 14 -18.93 -30.16 -22.18
CA PRO A 14 -20.35 -29.76 -22.09
C PRO A 14 -20.57 -28.25 -21.82
N SER A 15 -19.50 -27.51 -21.52
CA SER A 15 -19.41 -26.05 -21.45
C SER A 15 -19.48 -25.30 -22.80
N ASP A 16 -19.62 -25.97 -23.95
CA ASP A 16 -19.62 -25.33 -25.28
C ASP A 16 -21.02 -24.92 -25.80
N SER A 17 -22.06 -25.12 -24.98
CA SER A 17 -23.39 -24.56 -25.26
C SER A 17 -23.34 -23.03 -25.27
N PRO A 18 -23.95 -22.35 -26.26
CA PRO A 18 -23.98 -20.89 -26.30
C PRO A 18 -24.75 -20.37 -25.10
N LEU A 19 -24.10 -19.55 -24.27
CA LEU A 19 -24.76 -18.84 -23.17
C LEU A 19 -25.49 -17.64 -23.77
N LEU A 20 -26.77 -17.50 -23.43
CA LEU A 20 -27.63 -16.41 -23.90
C LEU A 20 -28.31 -15.71 -22.73
N GLY A 21 -28.65 -14.43 -22.88
CA GLY A 21 -29.26 -13.62 -21.84
C GLY A 21 -28.28 -13.08 -20.79
N ARG A 22 -28.83 -12.42 -19.76
CA ARG A 22 -28.03 -11.76 -18.71
C ARG A 22 -27.29 -12.80 -17.85
N LEU A 23 -26.03 -12.52 -17.54
CA LEU A 23 -25.21 -13.36 -16.64
C LEU A 23 -25.37 -12.97 -15.16
N LEU A 24 -25.89 -11.78 -14.87
CA LEU A 24 -25.93 -11.22 -13.52
C LEU A 24 -27.32 -11.39 -12.88
N SER A 25 -27.35 -11.89 -11.65
CA SER A 25 -28.54 -12.04 -10.79
C SER A 25 -28.19 -11.56 -9.38
N PRO A 26 -28.33 -10.25 -9.09
CA PRO A 26 -27.80 -9.67 -7.85
C PRO A 26 -28.63 -9.96 -6.58
N GLU A 27 -29.82 -10.57 -6.69
CA GLU A 27 -30.80 -10.61 -5.58
C GLU A 27 -30.89 -11.96 -4.83
N GLU A 28 -30.26 -13.03 -5.33
CA GLU A 28 -30.46 -14.37 -4.75
C GLU A 28 -29.50 -14.71 -3.59
N THR A 29 -28.28 -14.18 -3.64
CA THR A 29 -27.23 -14.48 -2.64
C THR A 29 -26.78 -13.20 -1.96
N ARG A 30 -26.75 -13.21 -0.63
CA ARG A 30 -26.33 -12.07 0.20
C ARG A 30 -25.07 -12.40 1.00
N VAL A 31 -24.25 -11.39 1.28
CA VAL A 31 -23.14 -11.50 2.22
C VAL A 31 -23.69 -11.40 3.64
N VAL A 32 -23.24 -12.28 4.54
CA VAL A 32 -23.64 -12.27 5.95
C VAL A 32 -22.44 -12.46 6.87
N VAL A 33 -22.61 -12.07 8.13
CA VAL A 33 -21.67 -12.33 9.22
C VAL A 33 -22.38 -13.22 10.24
N ARG A 34 -21.85 -14.43 10.47
CA ARG A 34 -22.29 -15.31 11.54
C ARG A 34 -21.45 -15.04 12.79
N ARG A 35 -22.11 -14.83 13.92
CA ARG A 35 -21.49 -14.68 15.24
C ARG A 35 -21.78 -15.94 16.05
N GLU A 36 -20.74 -16.72 16.31
CA GLU A 36 -20.83 -17.97 17.06
C GLU A 36 -20.11 -17.83 18.40
N VAL A 37 -20.73 -18.31 19.47
CA VAL A 37 -20.10 -18.38 20.80
C VAL A 37 -19.62 -19.81 21.02
N CYS A 38 -18.31 -20.01 21.02
CA CYS A 38 -17.67 -21.30 21.20
C CYS A 38 -17.21 -21.46 22.65
N ARG A 39 -17.58 -22.57 23.30
CA ARG A 39 -17.16 -22.87 24.68
C ARG A 39 -15.97 -23.81 24.70
N CYS A 40 -14.82 -23.28 25.05
CA CYS A 40 -13.61 -24.06 25.27
C CYS A 40 -13.65 -24.68 26.67
N ALA A 41 -13.99 -25.96 26.74
CA ALA A 41 -13.77 -26.72 27.97
C ALA A 41 -12.26 -26.88 28.20
N PRO A 42 -11.74 -26.64 29.42
CA PRO A 42 -10.41 -27.13 29.77
C PRO A 42 -10.42 -28.65 29.61
N ASP A 43 -9.44 -29.23 28.90
CA ASP A 43 -9.36 -30.67 28.65
C ASP A 43 -9.64 -31.46 29.96
N GLY A 44 -10.86 -31.99 30.12
CA GLY A 44 -11.23 -32.94 31.19
C GLY A 44 -11.96 -32.44 32.44
N LEU A 45 -12.43 -31.19 32.56
CA LEU A 45 -13.21 -30.76 33.76
C LEU A 45 -14.52 -30.02 33.41
N THR A 46 -15.61 -30.44 34.07
CA THR A 46 -16.98 -29.90 34.03
C THR A 46 -17.12 -28.56 34.77
N GLY A 47 -16.23 -27.60 34.49
CA GLY A 47 -16.36 -26.20 34.89
C GLY A 47 -16.90 -25.36 33.73
N ASN A 48 -17.46 -24.17 34.03
CA ASN A 48 -17.89 -23.19 33.03
C ASN A 48 -16.73 -22.95 32.04
N GLY A 49 -16.85 -23.49 30.82
CA GLY A 49 -15.83 -23.36 29.78
C GLY A 49 -15.60 -21.91 29.38
N ARG A 50 -14.39 -21.59 28.91
CA ARG A 50 -14.05 -20.25 28.41
C ARG A 50 -14.84 -19.98 27.15
N GLU A 51 -15.48 -18.81 27.05
CA GLU A 51 -16.22 -18.41 25.86
C GLU A 51 -15.29 -17.69 24.88
N LEU A 52 -15.31 -18.10 23.62
CA LEU A 52 -14.70 -17.40 22.49
C LEU A 52 -15.80 -16.96 21.54
N VAL A 53 -15.62 -15.81 20.90
CA VAL A 53 -16.54 -15.31 19.87
C VAL A 53 -15.90 -15.48 18.50
N LEU A 54 -16.53 -16.24 17.61
CA LEU A 54 -16.10 -16.39 16.23
C LEU A 54 -17.01 -15.56 15.33
N LEU A 55 -16.43 -14.59 14.62
CA LEU A 55 -17.11 -13.84 13.57
C LEU A 55 -16.72 -14.42 12.21
N THR A 56 -17.67 -15.05 11.52
CA THR A 56 -17.44 -15.64 10.19
C THR A 56 -18.18 -14.84 9.13
N VAL A 57 -17.43 -14.24 8.21
CA VAL A 57 -17.99 -13.64 7.00
C VAL A 57 -18.13 -14.69 5.92
N GLY A 58 -19.27 -14.69 5.24
CA GLY A 58 -19.58 -15.60 4.16
C GLY A 58 -20.75 -15.12 3.33
N SER A 59 -21.29 -16.02 2.52
CA SER A 59 -22.44 -15.76 1.66
C SER A 59 -23.54 -16.78 1.90
N GLU A 60 -24.79 -16.32 1.91
CA GLU A 60 -25.98 -17.16 2.02
C GLU A 60 -26.84 -16.98 0.78
N GLY A 61 -27.21 -18.09 0.16
CA GLY A 61 -28.10 -18.10 -0.99
C GLY A 61 -28.82 -19.44 -1.13
N PRO A 62 -29.90 -19.50 -1.91
CA PRO A 62 -30.62 -20.73 -2.19
C PRO A 62 -29.73 -21.66 -3.03
N ARG A 63 -29.58 -22.90 -2.58
CA ARG A 63 -28.97 -23.99 -3.35
C ARG A 63 -29.81 -25.24 -3.14
N GLU A 64 -30.34 -25.79 -4.24
CA GLU A 64 -31.16 -27.01 -4.22
C GLU A 64 -32.34 -26.94 -3.21
N GLY A 65 -32.96 -25.75 -3.09
CA GLY A 65 -34.11 -25.54 -2.19
C GLY A 65 -33.76 -25.30 -0.71
N THR A 66 -32.49 -25.22 -0.35
CA THR A 66 -32.03 -24.90 1.03
C THR A 66 -31.13 -23.66 1.05
N ILE A 67 -31.11 -22.93 2.18
CA ILE A 67 -30.18 -21.81 2.35
C ILE A 67 -28.81 -22.39 2.69
N HIS A 68 -27.86 -22.21 1.77
CA HIS A 68 -26.51 -22.71 1.92
C HIS A 68 -25.55 -21.56 2.26
N PHE A 69 -24.72 -21.77 3.28
CA PHE A 69 -23.72 -20.79 3.72
C PHE A 69 -22.32 -21.16 3.25
N HIS A 70 -21.72 -20.32 2.41
CA HIS A 70 -20.33 -20.44 1.98
C HIS A 70 -19.39 -19.55 2.81
N PRO A 71 -18.50 -20.14 3.65
CA PRO A 71 -17.61 -19.40 4.53
C PRO A 71 -16.38 -18.86 3.79
N LEU A 72 -15.97 -17.63 4.10
CA LEU A 72 -14.82 -16.99 3.44
C LEU A 72 -13.66 -16.73 4.41
N ALA A 73 -13.96 -16.18 5.57
CA ALA A 73 -12.99 -15.95 6.63
C ALA A 73 -13.66 -15.97 8.01
N SER A 74 -12.91 -16.39 9.02
CA SER A 74 -13.32 -16.31 10.43
C SER A 74 -12.31 -15.50 11.23
N LEU A 75 -12.80 -14.61 12.09
CA LEU A 75 -12.02 -13.86 13.06
C LEU A 75 -12.45 -14.28 14.47
N ALA A 76 -11.52 -14.81 15.25
CA ALA A 76 -11.80 -15.21 16.63
C ALA A 76 -11.41 -14.11 17.61
N PHE A 77 -12.27 -13.90 18.59
CA PHE A 77 -12.11 -12.99 19.70
C PHE A 77 -12.15 -13.74 21.02
N ASP A 78 -11.38 -13.21 21.97
CA ASP A 78 -11.30 -13.68 23.33
C ASP A 78 -11.85 -12.58 24.26
N PRO A 79 -13.12 -12.70 24.70
CA PRO A 79 -13.75 -11.79 25.64
C PRO A 79 -12.98 -11.63 26.95
N ALA A 80 -12.17 -12.62 27.36
CA ALA A 80 -11.42 -12.54 28.62
C ALA A 80 -10.21 -11.60 28.54
N LEU A 81 -9.80 -11.18 27.33
CA LEU A 81 -8.58 -10.40 27.11
C LEU A 81 -8.85 -8.95 26.63
N GLY A 82 -10.11 -8.57 26.40
CA GLY A 82 -10.50 -7.22 25.98
C GLY A 82 -11.53 -6.59 26.92
N GLU A 83 -11.62 -5.26 26.91
CA GLU A 83 -12.59 -4.51 27.73
C GLU A 83 -13.94 -4.30 27.02
N ASP A 84 -13.97 -4.40 25.69
CA ASP A 84 -15.15 -4.18 24.85
C ASP A 84 -15.76 -5.49 24.34
N ASP A 85 -17.06 -5.53 24.01
CA ASP A 85 -17.66 -6.63 23.24
C ASP A 85 -17.23 -6.49 21.77
N PRO A 86 -16.49 -7.45 21.16
CA PRO A 86 -16.42 -8.89 21.48
C PRO A 86 -15.11 -9.40 22.13
N GLY A 87 -14.24 -8.51 22.60
CA GLY A 87 -12.99 -8.83 23.28
C GLY A 87 -11.76 -8.56 22.42
N GLN A 88 -10.64 -9.16 22.80
CA GLN A 88 -9.40 -9.04 22.03
C GLN A 88 -9.39 -10.06 20.88
N TRP A 89 -9.12 -9.60 19.66
CA TRP A 89 -8.94 -10.55 18.55
C TRP A 89 -7.67 -11.38 18.73
N MET A 90 -7.76 -12.65 18.33
CA MET A 90 -6.72 -13.64 18.53
C MET A 90 -6.14 -14.15 17.22
N ALA A 91 -7.01 -14.47 16.26
CA ALA A 91 -6.61 -15.14 15.03
C ALA A 91 -7.64 -14.97 13.90
N LEU A 92 -7.13 -14.88 12.68
CA LEU A 92 -7.87 -14.77 11.42
C LEU A 92 -7.58 -16.00 10.56
N TRP A 93 -8.62 -16.67 10.10
CA TRP A 93 -8.57 -17.73 9.11
C TRP A 93 -9.17 -17.26 7.79
N SER A 94 -8.57 -17.67 6.68
CA SER A 94 -9.17 -17.56 5.34
C SER A 94 -9.40 -18.97 4.80
N PHE A 95 -10.59 -19.21 4.29
CA PHE A 95 -11.05 -20.53 3.86
C PHE A 95 -10.93 -20.72 2.34
N GLY A 96 -10.61 -21.95 1.94
CA GLY A 96 -10.36 -22.38 0.56
C GLY A 96 -8.87 -22.58 0.26
N PRO A 97 -7.99 -21.59 0.47
CA PRO A 97 -6.55 -21.77 0.30
C PRO A 97 -6.00 -22.90 1.15
N SER A 98 -5.12 -23.70 0.57
CA SER A 98 -4.44 -24.80 1.26
C SER A 98 -3.08 -25.07 0.64
N ALA A 99 -2.19 -25.74 1.37
CA ALA A 99 -0.85 -26.06 0.89
C ALA A 99 -0.88 -26.80 -0.46
N ALA A 100 -0.03 -26.35 -1.39
CA ALA A 100 0.19 -27.07 -2.63
C ALA A 100 0.89 -28.40 -2.30
N GLY A 101 0.26 -29.53 -2.65
CA GLY A 101 0.89 -30.84 -2.48
C GLY A 101 2.18 -30.96 -3.30
N TRP A 102 3.05 -31.92 -2.94
CA TRP A 102 4.39 -32.08 -3.52
C TRP A 102 4.41 -32.08 -5.05
N ARG A 103 3.42 -32.72 -5.71
CA ARG A 103 3.30 -32.75 -7.18
C ARG A 103 3.16 -31.35 -7.79
N ARG A 104 2.34 -30.49 -7.17
CA ARG A 104 2.12 -29.11 -7.60
C ARG A 104 3.35 -28.24 -7.31
N THR A 105 4.03 -28.50 -6.20
CA THR A 105 5.32 -27.87 -5.88
C THR A 105 6.38 -28.22 -6.92
N LEU A 106 6.52 -29.48 -7.32
CA LEU A 106 7.44 -29.86 -8.41
C LEU A 106 7.04 -29.22 -9.75
N ARG A 107 5.75 -29.20 -10.11
CA ARG A 107 5.31 -28.49 -11.32
C ARG A 107 5.62 -27.00 -11.28
N SER A 108 5.59 -26.38 -10.09
CA SER A 108 5.93 -24.98 -9.91
C SER A 108 7.42 -24.67 -10.15
N THR A 109 8.30 -25.68 -10.17
CA THR A 109 9.71 -25.51 -10.50
C THR A 109 9.97 -25.61 -12.01
N LEU A 110 9.01 -26.09 -12.81
CA LEU A 110 9.14 -26.19 -14.25
C LEU A 110 9.13 -24.80 -14.90
N PRO A 111 10.13 -24.45 -15.72
CA PRO A 111 10.25 -23.12 -16.32
C PRO A 111 9.39 -22.93 -17.59
N ILE A 112 8.21 -23.53 -17.60
CA ILE A 112 7.22 -23.42 -18.68
C ILE A 112 5.91 -22.95 -18.07
N PRO A 113 5.04 -22.21 -18.78
CA PRO A 113 3.70 -21.89 -18.29
C PRO A 113 2.94 -23.19 -17.99
N VAL A 114 2.49 -23.38 -16.74
CA VAL A 114 1.72 -24.56 -16.33
C VAL A 114 0.41 -24.07 -15.74
N GLY A 115 -0.72 -24.52 -16.32
CA GLY A 115 -2.06 -24.24 -15.80
C GLY A 115 -2.30 -24.88 -14.44
N ALA A 116 -3.25 -24.31 -13.68
CA ALA A 116 -3.85 -25.04 -12.58
C ALA A 116 -4.45 -26.36 -13.11
N PRO A 117 -4.27 -27.49 -12.40
CA PRO A 117 -4.90 -28.74 -12.81
C PRO A 117 -6.42 -28.62 -12.63
N ARG A 118 -7.23 -29.13 -13.56
CA ARG A 118 -8.70 -29.21 -13.39
C ARG A 118 -9.07 -30.02 -12.14
N ALA A 119 -10.22 -29.71 -11.55
CA ALA A 119 -10.77 -30.50 -10.47
C ALA A 119 -11.03 -31.92 -10.98
N SER A 120 -10.57 -32.93 -10.24
CA SER A 120 -10.89 -34.32 -10.58
C SER A 120 -12.14 -34.75 -9.82
N ALA A 121 -13.06 -35.43 -10.49
CA ALA A 121 -14.29 -35.93 -9.86
C ALA A 121 -14.02 -36.78 -8.61
N ALA A 122 -12.93 -37.57 -8.63
CA ALA A 122 -12.49 -38.35 -7.47
C ALA A 122 -11.98 -37.49 -6.30
N GLU A 123 -11.29 -36.36 -6.58
CA GLU A 123 -10.87 -35.42 -5.52
C GLU A 123 -12.08 -34.70 -4.92
N LEU A 124 -13.05 -34.30 -5.74
CA LEU A 124 -14.29 -33.67 -5.27
C LEU A 124 -15.13 -34.64 -4.43
N ALA A 125 -15.40 -35.85 -4.94
CA ALA A 125 -16.15 -36.87 -4.20
C ALA A 125 -15.50 -37.24 -2.87
N ARG A 126 -14.15 -37.28 -2.80
CA ARG A 126 -13.43 -37.50 -1.55
C ARG A 126 -13.61 -36.36 -0.55
N LEU A 127 -13.66 -35.11 -1.02
CA LEU A 127 -13.89 -33.96 -0.15
C LEU A 127 -15.34 -33.94 0.36
N ASP A 128 -16.31 -34.26 -0.51
CA ASP A 128 -17.72 -34.34 -0.14
C ASP A 128 -17.96 -35.48 0.88
N GLN A 129 -17.33 -36.64 0.68
CA GLN A 129 -17.37 -37.74 1.64
C GLN A 129 -16.82 -37.31 3.01
N ARG A 130 -15.67 -36.64 3.06
CA ARG A 130 -15.09 -36.16 4.32
C ARG A 130 -15.96 -35.11 5.01
N LEU A 131 -16.60 -34.25 4.23
CA LEU A 131 -17.54 -33.26 4.76
C LEU A 131 -18.75 -33.95 5.40
N ALA A 132 -19.28 -34.99 4.76
CA ALA A 132 -20.34 -35.83 5.34
C ALA A 132 -19.88 -36.55 6.61
N GLU A 133 -18.68 -37.13 6.62
CA GLU A 133 -18.09 -37.81 7.80
C GLU A 133 -17.99 -36.86 9.01
N ILE A 134 -17.57 -35.60 8.80
CA ILE A 134 -17.50 -34.57 9.85
C ILE A 134 -18.89 -34.24 10.41
N ARG A 135 -19.90 -34.15 9.54
CA ARG A 135 -21.28 -33.81 9.93
C ARG A 135 -21.97 -34.96 10.67
N GLU A 136 -21.74 -36.20 10.26
CA GLU A 136 -22.35 -37.39 10.87
C GLU A 136 -21.64 -37.84 12.15
N SER A 137 -20.31 -37.73 12.18
CA SER A 137 -19.49 -38.29 13.27
C SER A 137 -18.31 -37.37 13.63
N PRO A 138 -18.59 -36.15 14.16
CA PRO A 138 -17.57 -35.14 14.40
C PRO A 138 -16.45 -35.63 15.33
N GLU A 139 -16.76 -36.52 16.28
CA GLU A 139 -15.79 -37.09 17.23
C GLU A 139 -14.80 -38.07 16.62
N GLN A 140 -15.13 -38.73 15.50
CA GLN A 140 -14.30 -39.75 14.85
C GLN A 140 -13.65 -39.25 13.56
N ALA A 141 -14.15 -38.16 12.98
CA ALA A 141 -13.67 -37.61 11.72
C ALA A 141 -12.23 -37.07 11.77
N ASP A 142 -11.46 -37.31 10.70
CA ASP A 142 -10.12 -36.74 10.48
C ASP A 142 -10.26 -35.26 10.08
N LEU A 143 -10.01 -34.36 11.04
CA LEU A 143 -10.23 -32.92 10.87
C LEU A 143 -9.11 -32.25 10.07
N LEU A 144 -9.48 -31.48 9.03
CA LEU A 144 -8.53 -30.65 8.30
C LEU A 144 -8.56 -29.22 8.85
N VAL A 145 -7.90 -29.03 9.98
CA VAL A 145 -7.85 -27.72 10.65
C VAL A 145 -6.85 -26.81 9.93
N PRO A 146 -7.29 -25.67 9.35
CA PRO A 146 -6.36 -24.69 8.80
C PRO A 146 -5.61 -23.97 9.93
N GLY A 147 -4.32 -23.69 9.72
CA GLY A 147 -3.60 -22.73 10.55
C GLY A 147 -4.09 -21.31 10.29
N PRO A 148 -4.09 -20.41 11.31
CA PRO A 148 -4.49 -19.03 11.11
C PRO A 148 -3.53 -18.31 10.15
N VAL A 149 -4.09 -17.47 9.28
CA VAL A 149 -3.34 -16.67 8.29
C VAL A 149 -2.66 -15.48 8.97
N VAL A 150 -3.32 -14.90 9.97
CA VAL A 150 -2.80 -13.86 10.84
C VAL A 150 -3.24 -14.18 12.27
N HIS A 151 -2.37 -13.98 13.25
CA HIS A 151 -2.71 -14.13 14.67
C HIS A 151 -1.99 -13.08 15.52
N LEU A 152 -2.55 -12.75 16.68
CA LEU A 152 -2.06 -11.65 17.52
C LEU A 152 -0.58 -11.78 17.86
N ALA A 153 -0.13 -12.98 18.23
CA ALA A 153 1.28 -13.25 18.53
C ALA A 153 2.26 -13.04 17.36
N SER A 154 1.78 -12.97 16.11
CA SER A 154 2.62 -12.70 14.93
C SER A 154 2.91 -11.21 14.72
N LEU A 155 2.14 -10.31 15.35
CA LEU A 155 2.34 -8.86 15.24
C LEU A 155 3.49 -8.40 16.13
N GLY A 156 4.71 -8.38 15.60
CA GLY A 156 5.86 -7.72 16.22
C GLY A 156 7.08 -8.57 16.53
N ARG A 157 7.23 -9.74 15.88
CA ARG A 157 8.56 -10.31 15.65
C ARG A 157 8.78 -10.48 14.15
N ALA A 158 9.36 -9.46 13.52
CA ALA A 158 10.23 -9.73 12.38
C ALA A 158 11.45 -10.49 12.92
N SER A 159 11.35 -11.81 12.99
CA SER A 159 12.50 -12.62 13.31
C SER A 159 13.61 -12.28 12.32
N ARG A 160 14.84 -12.14 12.83
CA ARG A 160 16.09 -11.99 12.06
C ARG A 160 16.25 -13.03 10.94
N VAL A 161 15.38 -14.04 10.88
CA VAL A 161 15.22 -15.03 9.80
C VAL A 161 14.96 -14.37 8.44
N HIS A 162 14.28 -13.21 8.38
CA HIS A 162 14.18 -12.47 7.10
C HIS A 162 15.55 -11.96 6.62
N GLY A 163 16.44 -11.61 7.55
CA GLY A 163 17.83 -11.24 7.27
C GLY A 163 18.67 -12.43 6.80
N VAL A 164 18.46 -13.63 7.35
CA VAL A 164 19.16 -14.85 6.91
C VAL A 164 18.69 -15.27 5.51
N TRP A 165 17.37 -15.24 5.23
CA TRP A 165 16.85 -15.53 3.89
C TRP A 165 17.20 -14.45 2.87
N MET A 166 17.24 -13.17 3.25
CA MET A 166 17.78 -12.09 2.42
C MET A 166 19.29 -12.24 2.22
N GLY A 167 20.03 -12.72 3.20
CA GLY A 167 21.46 -13.02 3.13
C GLY A 167 21.76 -14.18 2.18
N VAL A 168 20.99 -15.28 2.25
CA VAL A 168 21.04 -16.39 1.29
C VAL A 168 20.61 -15.94 -0.11
N ARG A 169 19.58 -15.10 -0.21
CA ARG A 169 19.10 -14.55 -1.48
C ARG A 169 20.10 -13.55 -2.11
N ARG A 170 20.79 -12.75 -1.30
CA ARG A 170 21.91 -11.90 -1.72
C ARG A 170 23.15 -12.73 -2.06
N GLY A 171 23.46 -13.77 -1.31
CA GLY A 171 24.57 -14.71 -1.57
C GLY A 171 24.38 -15.50 -2.86
N LEU A 172 23.16 -15.96 -3.14
CA LEU A 172 22.80 -16.60 -4.42
C LEU A 172 22.73 -15.61 -5.59
N ALA A 173 22.47 -14.32 -5.33
CA ALA A 173 22.53 -13.27 -6.35
C ALA A 173 23.96 -12.78 -6.64
N TRP A 174 24.89 -12.98 -5.70
CA TRP A 174 26.33 -12.66 -5.84
C TRP A 174 27.16 -13.80 -6.44
N ALA A 175 26.65 -15.04 -6.40
CA ALA A 175 27.31 -16.18 -7.05
C ALA A 175 27.03 -16.15 -8.56
N ASP A 176 27.90 -15.47 -9.32
CA ASP A 176 27.92 -15.30 -10.79
C ASP A 176 28.15 -16.60 -11.60
N VAL A 177 27.70 -17.76 -11.11
CA VAL A 177 27.85 -19.03 -11.83
C VAL A 177 26.52 -19.40 -12.48
N PHE A 178 26.53 -19.51 -13.81
CA PHE A 178 25.45 -20.08 -14.63
C PHE A 178 24.93 -21.39 -14.01
N ASN A 179 23.80 -21.33 -13.29
CA ASN A 179 23.20 -22.52 -12.72
C ASN A 179 21.72 -22.61 -13.13
N PRO A 180 21.30 -23.62 -13.91
CA PRO A 180 19.88 -23.87 -14.22
C PRO A 180 19.01 -24.00 -12.96
N ALA A 181 19.59 -24.38 -11.81
CA ALA A 181 18.89 -24.37 -10.52
C ALA A 181 18.46 -22.97 -10.07
N GLN A 182 19.19 -21.90 -10.41
CA GLN A 182 18.76 -20.52 -10.12
C GLN A 182 17.51 -20.14 -10.92
N PHE A 183 17.40 -20.60 -12.16
CA PHE A 183 16.23 -20.35 -13.00
C PHE A 183 14.99 -21.10 -12.48
N VAL A 184 15.17 -22.38 -12.11
CA VAL A 184 14.17 -23.23 -11.45
C VAL A 184 13.70 -22.60 -10.12
N PHE A 185 14.64 -22.09 -9.32
CA PHE A 185 14.37 -21.41 -8.06
C PHE A 185 13.61 -20.10 -8.26
N ARG A 186 14.02 -19.25 -9.22
CA ARG A 186 13.34 -17.98 -9.53
C ARG A 186 11.94 -18.20 -10.10
N ALA A 187 11.73 -19.25 -10.91
CA ALA A 187 10.40 -19.63 -11.40
C ALA A 187 9.47 -20.05 -10.25
N HIS A 188 9.95 -20.90 -9.34
CA HIS A 188 9.23 -21.27 -8.13
C HIS A 188 8.92 -20.05 -7.25
N GLU A 189 9.92 -19.18 -7.01
CA GLU A 189 9.76 -17.97 -6.20
C GLU A 189 8.71 -17.02 -6.79
N THR A 190 8.69 -16.87 -8.12
CA THR A 190 7.70 -16.03 -8.83
C THR A 190 6.28 -16.57 -8.65
N ARG A 191 6.09 -17.89 -8.77
CA ARG A 191 4.78 -18.54 -8.54
C ARG A 191 4.36 -18.51 -7.08
N ARG A 192 5.31 -18.64 -6.16
CA ARG A 192 5.07 -18.50 -4.73
C ARG A 192 4.64 -17.07 -4.37
N LYS A 193 5.24 -16.06 -4.99
CA LYS A 193 4.83 -14.65 -4.86
C LYS A 193 3.41 -14.42 -5.39
N ASP A 194 3.09 -14.94 -6.57
CA ASP A 194 1.73 -14.88 -7.13
C ASP A 194 0.70 -15.53 -6.19
N ARG A 195 0.98 -16.75 -5.68
CA ARG A 195 0.10 -17.40 -4.72
C ARG A 195 -0.08 -16.59 -3.43
N ARG A 196 0.98 -15.96 -2.93
CA ARG A 196 0.89 -15.07 -1.76
C ARG A 196 0.01 -13.86 -2.04
N GLU A 197 0.14 -13.25 -3.22
CA GLU A 197 -0.66 -12.09 -3.62
C GLU A 197 -2.15 -12.45 -3.72
N ARG A 198 -2.48 -13.60 -4.33
CA ARG A 198 -3.86 -14.08 -4.41
C ARG A 198 -4.46 -14.38 -3.04
N ASN A 199 -3.71 -15.08 -2.18
CA ASN A 199 -4.15 -15.32 -0.81
C ASN A 199 -4.36 -14.00 -0.04
N PHE A 200 -3.49 -13.00 -0.27
CA PHE A 200 -3.68 -11.66 0.26
C PHE A 200 -5.00 -11.04 -0.25
N GLN A 201 -5.25 -11.07 -1.56
CA GLN A 201 -6.49 -10.52 -2.13
C GLN A 201 -7.73 -11.20 -1.56
N ARG A 202 -7.75 -12.54 -1.50
CA ARG A 202 -8.87 -13.29 -0.91
C ARG A 202 -9.12 -12.92 0.55
N THR A 203 -8.05 -12.81 1.35
CA THR A 203 -8.15 -12.43 2.76
C THR A 203 -8.63 -10.97 2.90
N TYR A 204 -8.10 -10.07 2.08
CA TYR A 204 -8.44 -8.64 2.11
C TYR A 204 -9.89 -8.40 1.68
N VAL A 205 -10.38 -9.07 0.63
CA VAL A 205 -11.78 -9.02 0.19
C VAL A 205 -12.72 -9.55 1.28
N ALA A 206 -12.35 -10.63 1.99
CA ALA A 206 -13.15 -11.12 3.10
C ALA A 206 -13.24 -10.10 4.24
N LEU A 207 -12.12 -9.47 4.64
CA LEU A 207 -12.16 -8.39 5.63
C LEU A 207 -12.93 -7.16 5.15
N GLN A 208 -12.89 -6.88 3.85
CA GLN A 208 -13.69 -5.82 3.23
C GLN A 208 -15.18 -6.09 3.41
N TRP A 209 -15.63 -7.29 3.08
CA TRP A 209 -17.03 -7.69 3.23
C TRP A 209 -17.48 -7.75 4.69
N LEU A 210 -16.56 -8.09 5.59
CA LEU A 210 -16.81 -8.06 7.03
C LEU A 210 -17.06 -6.63 7.53
N MET A 211 -16.31 -5.64 7.03
CA MET A 211 -16.62 -4.22 7.23
C MET A 211 -17.98 -3.88 6.59
N ASP A 212 -18.14 -4.19 5.30
CA ASP A 212 -19.32 -3.82 4.48
C ASP A 212 -20.66 -4.25 5.11
N VAL A 213 -20.69 -5.39 5.80
CA VAL A 213 -21.88 -5.91 6.49
C VAL A 213 -21.96 -5.44 7.95
N GLY A 214 -20.84 -5.20 8.61
CA GLY A 214 -20.78 -4.85 10.03
C GLY A 214 -21.13 -3.40 10.35
N TYR A 215 -20.95 -2.49 9.39
CA TYR A 215 -21.22 -1.07 9.58
C TYR A 215 -22.68 -0.75 9.26
N THR A 216 -23.48 -0.55 10.31
CA THR A 216 -24.90 -0.16 10.20
C THR A 216 -25.12 1.35 10.26
N GLY A 217 -24.07 2.15 10.48
CA GLY A 217 -24.15 3.60 10.71
C GLY A 217 -24.67 4.01 12.09
N GLU A 218 -25.31 3.10 12.84
CA GLU A 218 -25.81 3.30 14.20
C GLU A 218 -24.95 2.52 15.20
N GLY A 219 -24.02 3.22 15.87
CA GLY A 219 -23.10 2.63 16.84
C GLY A 219 -22.09 1.69 16.18
N GLN A 220 -20.83 2.10 16.07
CA GLN A 220 -19.80 1.23 15.51
C GLN A 220 -19.39 0.19 16.56
N PRO A 221 -19.59 -1.12 16.33
CA PRO A 221 -19.09 -2.11 17.25
C PRO A 221 -17.55 -2.10 17.26
N ALA A 222 -16.94 -2.18 18.44
CA ALA A 222 -15.50 -2.03 18.66
C ALA A 222 -14.63 -2.97 17.81
N TRP A 223 -15.17 -4.11 17.37
CA TRP A 223 -14.46 -5.04 16.49
C TRP A 223 -14.22 -4.50 15.07
N LEU A 224 -15.00 -3.53 14.58
CA LEU A 224 -14.73 -2.90 13.28
C LEU A 224 -13.38 -2.17 13.28
N GLU A 225 -13.00 -1.57 14.41
CA GLU A 225 -11.69 -0.92 14.54
C GLU A 225 -10.55 -1.93 14.35
N THR A 226 -10.71 -3.09 14.98
CA THR A 226 -9.80 -4.23 14.83
C THR A 226 -9.72 -4.72 13.39
N VAL A 227 -10.85 -4.86 12.69
CA VAL A 227 -10.87 -5.30 11.29
C VAL A 227 -10.13 -4.31 10.41
N ASN A 228 -10.26 -3.01 10.68
CA ASN A 228 -9.54 -1.99 9.94
C ASN A 228 -8.03 -2.03 10.22
N ASP A 229 -7.62 -2.26 11.46
CA ASP A 229 -6.20 -2.43 11.81
C ASP A 229 -5.61 -3.68 11.13
N LEU A 230 -6.38 -4.77 11.05
CA LEU A 230 -5.99 -5.96 10.28
C LEU A 230 -5.85 -5.64 8.78
N ARG A 231 -6.77 -4.88 8.18
CA ARG A 231 -6.68 -4.41 6.79
C ARG A 231 -5.42 -3.57 6.57
N PHE A 232 -5.11 -2.64 7.48
CA PHE A 232 -3.87 -1.86 7.45
C PHE A 232 -2.63 -2.75 7.53
N HIS A 233 -2.58 -3.69 8.48
CA HIS A 233 -1.44 -4.61 8.64
C HIS A 233 -1.23 -5.50 7.43
N LEU A 234 -2.31 -5.91 6.74
CA LEU A 234 -2.25 -6.61 5.48
C LEU A 234 -1.70 -5.71 4.36
N LEU A 235 -2.17 -4.47 4.24
CA LEU A 235 -1.75 -3.50 3.20
C LEU A 235 -0.28 -3.06 3.34
N ARG A 236 0.12 -2.64 4.55
CA ARG A 236 1.44 -2.04 4.82
C ARG A 236 2.58 -2.95 4.40
N ASN A 237 2.40 -4.26 4.58
CA ASN A 237 3.55 -5.13 4.57
C ASN A 237 3.67 -6.02 3.32
N ARG A 238 2.57 -6.34 2.61
CA ARG A 238 2.56 -7.38 1.54
C ARG A 238 3.35 -8.68 1.91
N SER A 239 3.56 -8.90 3.21
CA SER A 239 4.49 -9.83 3.88
C SER A 239 4.27 -9.68 5.40
N PHE A 240 4.12 -10.74 6.18
CA PHE A 240 3.58 -10.70 7.56
C PHE A 240 4.49 -10.07 8.66
N PHE A 241 4.77 -8.76 8.65
CA PHE A 241 5.55 -8.10 9.71
C PHE A 241 4.89 -6.81 10.21
N GLY A 242 4.00 -6.93 11.18
CA GLY A 242 3.29 -5.80 11.79
C GLY A 242 4.00 -5.25 13.03
N ARG A 243 4.30 -3.96 13.02
CA ARG A 243 4.17 -3.14 14.24
C ARG A 243 2.68 -2.86 14.44
N TRP A 244 2.19 -2.87 15.67
CA TRP A 244 0.85 -2.36 15.99
C TRP A 244 0.84 -0.86 15.63
N VAL A 245 -0.26 -0.32 15.09
CA VAL A 245 -0.37 1.09 14.67
C VAL A 245 -1.70 1.62 15.17
N GLN A 246 -1.77 2.91 15.47
CA GLN A 246 -3.02 3.54 15.92
C GLN A 246 -4.12 3.46 14.87
N HIS A 247 -5.35 3.27 15.34
CA HIS A 247 -6.52 3.17 14.49
C HIS A 247 -6.72 4.40 13.57
N ALA A 248 -6.45 5.62 14.04
CA ALA A 248 -6.57 6.83 13.23
C ALA A 248 -5.61 6.85 12.02
N ASP A 249 -4.36 6.45 12.22
CA ASP A 249 -3.35 6.40 11.17
C ASP A 249 -3.60 5.20 10.23
N SER A 250 -4.18 4.12 10.78
CA SER A 250 -4.59 2.94 10.03
C SER A 250 -5.75 3.27 9.09
N LEU A 251 -6.75 4.02 9.59
CA LEU A 251 -7.87 4.58 8.85
C LEU A 251 -7.41 5.45 7.68
N GLU A 252 -6.49 6.39 7.88
CA GLU A 252 -6.07 7.31 6.81
C GLU A 252 -5.41 6.56 5.65
N LEU A 253 -4.47 5.64 5.93
CA LEU A 253 -3.79 4.89 4.88
C LEU A 253 -4.76 3.97 4.12
N VAL A 254 -5.61 3.26 4.85
CA VAL A 254 -6.64 2.40 4.27
C VAL A 254 -7.59 3.23 3.41
N TYR A 255 -8.11 4.33 3.95
CA TYR A 255 -9.03 5.21 3.25
C TYR A 255 -8.41 5.79 1.98
N ASN A 256 -7.17 6.29 2.04
CA ASN A 256 -6.46 6.80 0.88
C ASN A 256 -6.26 5.71 -0.18
N TYR A 257 -5.86 4.50 0.24
CA TYR A 257 -5.74 3.34 -0.65
C TYR A 257 -7.07 3.00 -1.32
N GLU A 258 -8.15 2.87 -0.55
CA GLU A 258 -9.47 2.52 -1.05
C GLU A 258 -10.09 3.60 -1.93
N SER A 259 -9.87 4.88 -1.59
CA SER A 259 -10.30 6.02 -2.39
C SER A 259 -9.61 6.02 -3.76
N ASP A 260 -8.29 5.80 -3.79
CA ASP A 260 -7.54 5.67 -5.04
C ASP A 260 -8.03 4.47 -5.86
N VAL A 261 -8.23 3.31 -5.22
CA VAL A 261 -8.78 2.12 -5.89
C VAL A 261 -10.17 2.43 -6.46
N ARG A 262 -11.09 2.98 -5.68
CA ARG A 262 -12.46 3.33 -6.10
C ARG A 262 -12.42 4.27 -7.31
N ARG A 263 -11.56 5.29 -7.27
CA ARG A 263 -11.39 6.24 -8.38
C ARG A 263 -10.92 5.55 -9.65
N GLN A 264 -9.97 4.61 -9.56
CA GLN A 264 -9.46 3.90 -10.74
C GLN A 264 -10.48 2.90 -11.30
N LEU A 265 -11.18 2.17 -10.44
CA LEU A 265 -12.23 1.23 -10.83
C LEU A 265 -13.38 1.95 -11.54
N GLY A 266 -13.87 3.06 -10.95
CA GLY A 266 -14.94 3.87 -11.53
C GLY A 266 -14.57 4.45 -12.90
N LYS A 267 -13.35 4.99 -13.04
CA LYS A 267 -12.85 5.48 -14.33
C LYS A 267 -12.77 4.38 -15.39
N THR A 268 -12.28 3.19 -15.03
CA THR A 268 -12.14 2.07 -15.96
C THR A 268 -13.49 1.54 -16.41
N SER A 269 -14.44 1.41 -15.49
CA SER A 269 -15.82 1.00 -15.79
C SER A 269 -16.54 2.02 -16.68
N SER A 270 -16.43 3.31 -16.35
CA SER A 270 -17.02 4.39 -17.17
C SER A 270 -16.42 4.45 -18.57
N TRP A 271 -15.11 4.25 -18.70
CA TRP A 271 -14.45 4.20 -20.01
C TRP A 271 -14.97 3.03 -20.86
N LEU A 272 -15.08 1.83 -20.26
CA LEU A 272 -15.65 0.66 -20.96
C LEU A 272 -17.10 0.85 -21.37
N GLN A 273 -17.92 1.45 -20.50
CA GLN A 273 -19.31 1.78 -20.83
C GLN A 273 -19.38 2.75 -22.02
N SER A 274 -18.57 3.80 -22.00
CA SER A 274 -18.52 4.78 -23.09
C SER A 274 -18.10 4.13 -24.40
N ALA A 275 -17.04 3.31 -24.38
CA ALA A 275 -16.58 2.58 -25.55
C ALA A 275 -17.64 1.60 -26.06
N ALA A 276 -18.32 0.87 -25.18
CA ALA A 276 -19.40 -0.05 -25.57
C ALA A 276 -20.52 0.69 -26.30
N ASN A 277 -20.99 1.81 -25.73
CA ASN A 277 -22.04 2.63 -26.32
C ASN A 277 -21.63 3.21 -27.68
N GLU A 278 -20.40 3.71 -27.82
CA GLU A 278 -19.87 4.24 -29.08
C GLU A 278 -19.87 3.18 -30.21
N HIS A 279 -19.74 1.91 -29.83
CA HIS A 279 -19.60 0.80 -30.76
C HIS A 279 -20.86 -0.07 -30.90
N GLY A 280 -22.02 0.39 -30.40
CA GLY A 280 -23.28 -0.37 -30.49
C GLY A 280 -23.26 -1.68 -29.71
N LEU A 281 -22.46 -1.75 -28.64
CA LEU A 281 -22.39 -2.87 -27.70
C LEU A 281 -22.99 -2.45 -26.36
N ARG A 282 -23.40 -3.43 -25.56
CA ARG A 282 -23.96 -3.19 -24.24
C ARG A 282 -22.99 -3.66 -23.16
N TYR A 283 -22.58 -2.76 -22.28
CA TYR A 283 -21.77 -3.10 -21.11
C TYR A 283 -22.64 -3.09 -19.84
N GLN A 284 -22.46 -4.11 -18.99
CA GLN A 284 -23.11 -4.22 -17.69
C GLN A 284 -22.05 -4.37 -16.59
N PRO A 285 -21.84 -3.36 -15.73
CA PRO A 285 -20.90 -3.45 -14.63
C PRO A 285 -21.33 -4.47 -13.56
N ILE A 286 -20.35 -5.14 -12.96
CA ILE A 286 -20.54 -5.98 -11.77
C ILE A 286 -20.26 -5.09 -10.56
N TYR A 287 -21.30 -4.80 -9.77
CA TYR A 287 -21.17 -3.94 -8.60
C TYR A 287 -21.08 -4.74 -7.31
N ARG A 288 -20.08 -4.42 -6.48
CA ARG A 288 -20.16 -4.58 -5.03
C ARG A 288 -20.73 -3.30 -4.44
N PHE A 289 -21.55 -3.39 -3.41
CA PHE A 289 -22.01 -2.23 -2.66
C PHE A 289 -21.28 -2.17 -1.31
N SER A 290 -20.76 -1.01 -0.92
CA SER A 290 -20.28 -0.80 0.45
C SER A 290 -21.42 -0.49 1.41
N GLU A 291 -21.08 -0.45 2.69
CA GLU A 291 -21.83 0.11 3.83
C GLU A 291 -22.69 1.33 3.47
N ASN A 292 -22.09 2.35 2.84
CA ASN A 292 -22.77 3.61 2.51
C ASN A 292 -23.66 3.53 1.25
N GLY A 293 -23.95 2.33 0.74
CA GLY A 293 -24.69 2.10 -0.50
C GLY A 293 -23.91 2.48 -1.77
N ALA A 294 -22.63 2.87 -1.65
CA ALA A 294 -21.82 3.22 -2.80
C ALA A 294 -21.51 1.98 -3.65
N ALA A 295 -21.73 2.07 -4.95
CA ALA A 295 -21.46 0.99 -5.89
C ALA A 295 -20.00 1.01 -6.37
N PHE A 296 -19.34 -0.14 -6.32
CA PHE A 296 -17.95 -0.36 -6.72
C PHE A 296 -17.93 -1.34 -7.89
N PRO A 297 -17.53 -0.89 -9.08
CA PRO A 297 -17.45 -1.79 -10.20
C PRO A 297 -16.20 -2.66 -10.04
N LEU A 298 -16.41 -3.97 -9.79
CA LEU A 298 -15.33 -4.97 -9.72
C LEU A 298 -14.83 -5.36 -11.12
N GLY A 299 -15.71 -5.19 -12.09
CA GLY A 299 -15.56 -5.64 -13.46
C GLY A 299 -16.82 -5.35 -14.24
N GLY A 300 -17.04 -6.09 -15.33
CA GLY A 300 -18.33 -6.09 -16.01
C GLY A 300 -18.40 -7.05 -17.17
N VAL A 301 -19.61 -7.25 -17.66
CA VAL A 301 -19.91 -8.13 -18.79
C VAL A 301 -20.19 -7.27 -20.01
N LEU A 302 -19.53 -7.59 -21.12
CA LEU A 302 -19.80 -6.99 -22.41
C LEU A 302 -20.73 -7.92 -23.19
N TYR A 303 -21.80 -7.36 -23.75
CA TYR A 303 -22.81 -8.05 -24.53
C TYR A 303 -22.89 -7.47 -25.94
N TYR A 304 -23.22 -8.34 -26.88
CA TYR A 304 -23.79 -7.96 -28.16
C TYR A 304 -25.31 -7.92 -28.00
N ASP A 305 -25.90 -6.79 -28.39
CA ASP A 305 -27.35 -6.59 -28.37
C ASP A 305 -27.82 -6.56 -29.83
N PRO A 306 -28.56 -7.58 -30.31
CA PRO A 306 -29.04 -7.63 -31.69
C PRO A 306 -29.90 -6.41 -32.07
N GLN A 307 -30.52 -5.74 -31.09
CA GLN A 307 -31.37 -4.57 -31.31
C GLN A 307 -30.56 -3.28 -31.50
N LEU A 308 -29.32 -3.22 -30.99
CA LEU A 308 -28.41 -2.08 -31.13
C LEU A 308 -27.45 -2.22 -32.31
N GLY A 309 -27.39 -3.40 -32.93
CA GLY A 309 -26.36 -3.79 -33.89
C GLY A 309 -26.20 -2.80 -35.04
N LEU A 310 -24.96 -2.39 -35.30
CA LEU A 310 -24.59 -1.64 -36.51
C LEU A 310 -24.74 -2.55 -37.75
N GLU A 311 -25.32 -2.04 -38.84
CA GLU A 311 -25.60 -2.78 -40.08
C GLU A 311 -24.36 -3.18 -40.90
N ALA A 312 -23.14 -2.70 -40.56
CA ALA A 312 -21.93 -2.89 -41.37
C ALA A 312 -20.68 -3.33 -40.56
N ASP A 313 -19.74 -4.04 -41.21
CA ASP A 313 -18.40 -4.36 -40.66
C ASP A 313 -17.66 -3.05 -40.38
N PRO A 314 -17.46 -2.67 -39.11
CA PRO A 314 -16.84 -1.40 -38.84
C PRO A 314 -15.34 -1.49 -39.17
N GLU A 315 -14.87 -0.76 -40.19
CA GLU A 315 -13.45 -0.74 -40.57
C GLU A 315 -12.53 -0.40 -39.38
N TRP A 316 -13.04 0.36 -38.41
CA TRP A 316 -12.34 0.73 -37.19
C TRP A 316 -11.97 -0.46 -36.30
N TRP A 317 -12.70 -1.58 -36.31
CA TRP A 317 -12.40 -2.73 -35.44
C TRP A 317 -11.02 -3.34 -35.75
N ARG A 318 -10.60 -3.27 -37.02
CA ARG A 318 -9.28 -3.74 -37.47
C ARG A 318 -8.14 -2.78 -37.09
N VAL A 319 -8.46 -1.50 -36.89
CA VAL A 319 -7.49 -0.43 -36.62
C VAL A 319 -7.33 -0.18 -35.12
N ALA A 320 -8.43 -0.16 -34.37
CA ALA A 320 -8.45 0.09 -32.94
C ALA A 320 -9.59 -0.68 -32.27
N ASN A 321 -9.29 -1.85 -31.70
CA ASN A 321 -10.21 -2.61 -30.86
C ASN A 321 -10.02 -2.23 -29.38
N PRO A 322 -10.91 -1.42 -28.77
CA PRO A 322 -10.75 -0.97 -27.38
C PRO A 322 -11.06 -2.09 -26.38
N PHE A 323 -11.82 -3.11 -26.78
CA PHE A 323 -12.20 -4.23 -25.91
C PHE A 323 -11.16 -5.34 -25.87
N ASP A 324 -10.19 -5.28 -26.78
CA ASP A 324 -9.11 -6.25 -26.91
C ASP A 324 -9.61 -7.70 -27.13
N LEU A 325 -10.81 -7.84 -27.73
CA LEU A 325 -11.40 -9.12 -28.14
C LEU A 325 -10.66 -9.70 -29.37
N ARG A 326 -10.58 -11.02 -29.46
CA ARG A 326 -9.95 -11.66 -30.63
C ARG A 326 -10.86 -11.66 -31.87
N THR A 327 -12.16 -11.73 -31.65
CA THR A 327 -13.19 -11.80 -32.70
C THR A 327 -13.91 -10.46 -32.80
N ASN A 328 -14.36 -10.11 -34.01
CA ASN A 328 -15.25 -8.97 -34.22
C ASN A 328 -16.69 -9.45 -34.05
N PRO A 329 -17.44 -8.97 -33.04
CA PRO A 329 -18.80 -9.46 -32.79
C PRO A 329 -19.79 -9.09 -33.90
N HIS A 330 -19.52 -8.03 -34.68
CA HIS A 330 -20.40 -7.60 -35.77
C HIS A 330 -20.28 -8.49 -37.02
N THR A 331 -19.19 -9.24 -37.17
CA THR A 331 -18.94 -10.08 -38.35
C THR A 331 -18.68 -11.55 -38.03
N ASP A 332 -18.43 -11.91 -36.77
CA ASP A 332 -18.21 -13.31 -36.39
C ASP A 332 -19.48 -14.12 -36.67
N PRO A 333 -19.40 -15.18 -37.50
CA PRO A 333 -20.57 -15.93 -37.96
C PRO A 333 -21.30 -16.62 -36.81
N ARG A 334 -20.63 -16.95 -35.70
CA ARG A 334 -21.27 -17.58 -34.53
C ARG A 334 -22.10 -16.56 -33.75
N VAL A 335 -21.57 -15.36 -33.55
CA VAL A 335 -22.31 -14.25 -32.90
C VAL A 335 -23.53 -13.89 -33.74
N GLN A 336 -23.34 -13.76 -35.05
CA GLN A 336 -24.41 -13.41 -35.99
C GLN A 336 -25.48 -14.51 -36.12
N ALA A 337 -25.08 -15.78 -36.07
CA ALA A 337 -26.04 -16.89 -36.03
C ALA A 337 -26.91 -16.85 -34.76
N LEU A 338 -26.30 -16.61 -33.60
CA LEU A 338 -27.02 -16.47 -32.32
C LEU A 338 -27.93 -15.24 -32.33
N ALA A 339 -27.47 -14.11 -32.87
CA ALA A 339 -28.26 -12.89 -32.96
C ALA A 339 -29.52 -13.05 -33.83
N ARG A 340 -29.43 -13.85 -34.90
CA ARG A 340 -30.59 -14.19 -35.74
C ARG A 340 -31.53 -15.19 -35.10
N ALA A 341 -30.99 -16.16 -34.36
CA ALA A 341 -31.78 -17.18 -33.69
C ALA A 341 -32.50 -16.64 -32.44
N HIS A 342 -31.88 -15.67 -31.75
CA HIS A 342 -32.37 -15.07 -30.50
C HIS A 342 -32.31 -13.54 -30.58
N PRO A 343 -33.18 -12.89 -31.37
CA PRO A 343 -33.14 -11.44 -31.59
C PRO A 343 -33.43 -10.61 -30.34
N ASP A 344 -34.12 -11.19 -29.36
CA ASP A 344 -34.52 -10.52 -28.12
C ASP A 344 -33.56 -10.78 -26.95
N GLU A 345 -32.52 -11.61 -27.13
CA GLU A 345 -31.60 -11.99 -26.07
C GLU A 345 -30.22 -11.34 -26.23
N LEU A 346 -29.65 -10.93 -25.09
CA LEU A 346 -28.28 -10.42 -25.03
C LEU A 346 -27.28 -11.57 -25.20
N ILE A 347 -26.28 -11.38 -26.04
CA ILE A 347 -25.24 -12.39 -26.28
C ILE A 347 -23.96 -11.98 -25.51
N PRO A 348 -23.55 -12.71 -24.46
CA PRO A 348 -22.35 -12.38 -23.70
C PRO A 348 -21.08 -12.58 -24.55
N LEU A 349 -20.28 -11.53 -24.69
CA LEU A 349 -19.04 -11.52 -25.47
C LEU A 349 -17.81 -11.77 -24.59
N ALA A 350 -17.72 -11.09 -23.45
CA ALA A 350 -16.62 -11.25 -22.51
C ALA A 350 -16.96 -10.78 -21.09
N VAL A 351 -16.27 -11.35 -20.09
CA VAL A 351 -16.25 -10.85 -18.71
C VAL A 351 -14.92 -10.15 -18.45
N TYR A 352 -14.97 -8.94 -17.93
CA TYR A 352 -13.82 -8.13 -17.58
C TYR A 352 -13.66 -8.00 -16.06
N THR A 353 -12.41 -7.94 -15.60
CA THR A 353 -12.03 -7.54 -14.23
C THR A 353 -11.09 -6.35 -14.28
N PHE A 354 -11.04 -5.58 -13.19
CA PHE A 354 -10.23 -4.37 -13.11
C PHE A 354 -9.05 -4.52 -12.15
N GLN A 355 -7.99 -3.74 -12.39
CA GLN A 355 -6.80 -3.72 -11.54
C GLN A 355 -6.79 -2.52 -10.61
N THR A 356 -6.43 -2.76 -9.35
CA THR A 356 -6.38 -1.76 -8.28
C THR A 356 -5.20 -0.81 -8.37
N HIS A 357 -4.18 -1.10 -9.19
CA HIS A 357 -2.88 -0.40 -9.16
C HIS A 357 -2.47 0.29 -10.47
N LEU A 358 -3.26 0.21 -11.54
CA LEU A 358 -2.90 0.77 -12.85
C LEU A 358 -4.07 1.50 -13.51
N ALA A 359 -3.72 2.55 -14.26
CA ALA A 359 -4.65 3.36 -15.02
C ALA A 359 -5.40 2.54 -16.09
N LEU A 360 -6.73 2.66 -16.08
CA LEU A 360 -7.70 2.48 -17.19
C LEU A 360 -7.70 1.15 -17.97
N ARG A 361 -7.00 0.09 -17.58
CA ARG A 361 -6.94 -1.14 -18.39
C ARG A 361 -7.79 -2.27 -17.83
N PRO A 362 -8.91 -2.61 -18.49
CA PRO A 362 -9.69 -3.78 -18.12
C PRO A 362 -9.00 -5.06 -18.57
N ILE A 363 -9.22 -6.14 -17.84
CA ILE A 363 -8.65 -7.46 -18.10
C ILE A 363 -9.76 -8.40 -18.51
N ILE A 364 -9.65 -9.02 -19.68
CA ILE A 364 -10.59 -10.06 -20.13
C ILE A 364 -10.39 -11.29 -19.24
N ALA A 365 -11.25 -11.52 -18.27
CA ALA A 365 -11.23 -12.74 -17.46
C ALA A 365 -11.75 -13.94 -18.26
N ILE A 366 -12.84 -13.76 -19.01
CA ILE A 366 -13.50 -14.79 -19.82
C ILE A 366 -13.81 -14.21 -21.20
N ASP A 367 -13.51 -14.97 -22.24
CA ASP A 367 -13.85 -14.67 -23.64
C ASP A 367 -14.73 -15.83 -24.16
N PHE A 368 -16.00 -15.55 -24.47
CA PHE A 368 -16.97 -16.59 -24.82
C PHE A 368 -16.77 -17.16 -26.22
N PHE A 369 -16.22 -16.36 -27.15
CA PHE A 369 -16.06 -16.73 -28.55
C PHE A 369 -14.62 -17.11 -28.91
N ALA A 370 -13.64 -16.75 -28.07
CA ALA A 370 -12.28 -17.26 -28.14
C ALA A 370 -11.78 -17.70 -26.74
N PRO A 371 -12.24 -18.86 -26.21
CA PRO A 371 -11.94 -19.30 -24.84
C PRO A 371 -10.45 -19.40 -24.49
N SER A 372 -9.60 -19.67 -25.47
CA SER A 372 -8.14 -19.74 -25.28
C SER A 372 -7.44 -18.37 -25.21
N ASN A 373 -8.10 -17.28 -25.62
CA ASN A 373 -7.51 -15.94 -25.72
C ASN A 373 -6.96 -15.43 -24.36
N PRO A 374 -7.72 -15.44 -23.25
CA PRO A 374 -7.21 -15.00 -21.95
C PRO A 374 -5.99 -15.81 -21.48
N ARG A 375 -6.05 -17.14 -21.67
CA ARG A 375 -4.97 -18.06 -21.29
C ARG A 375 -3.71 -17.85 -22.13
N THR A 376 -3.85 -17.70 -23.45
CA THR A 376 -2.70 -17.46 -24.33
C THR A 376 -1.98 -16.16 -23.95
N ARG A 377 -2.72 -15.11 -23.63
CA ARG A 377 -2.15 -13.82 -23.17
C ARG A 377 -1.39 -13.94 -21.86
N GLU A 378 -1.98 -14.58 -20.85
CA GLU A 378 -1.29 -14.86 -19.59
C GLU A 378 -0.02 -15.69 -19.84
N SER A 379 -0.09 -16.68 -20.75
CA SER A 379 1.06 -17.53 -21.07
C SER A 379 2.19 -16.74 -21.74
N THR A 380 1.86 -15.82 -22.66
CA THR A 380 2.83 -14.95 -23.33
C THR A 380 3.48 -13.99 -22.34
N GLN A 381 2.71 -13.41 -21.42
CA GLN A 381 3.23 -12.53 -20.38
C GLN A 381 4.17 -13.29 -19.41
N GLN A 382 3.76 -14.48 -18.95
CA GLN A 382 4.62 -15.32 -18.11
C GLN A 382 5.88 -15.77 -18.84
N LEU A 383 5.77 -16.14 -20.12
CA LEU A 383 6.91 -16.50 -20.95
C LEU A 383 7.89 -15.34 -21.09
N MET A 384 7.40 -14.10 -21.27
CA MET A 384 8.27 -12.92 -21.33
C MET A 384 8.98 -12.64 -20.00
N VAL A 385 8.31 -12.81 -18.86
CA VAL A 385 8.94 -12.73 -17.54
C VAL A 385 10.02 -13.81 -17.39
N LEU A 386 9.75 -15.04 -17.83
CA LEU A 386 10.72 -16.13 -17.83
C LEU A 386 11.92 -15.83 -18.74
N ILE A 387 11.70 -15.32 -19.96
CA ILE A 387 12.76 -14.90 -20.88
C ILE A 387 13.59 -13.77 -20.27
N LYS A 388 12.97 -12.76 -19.66
CA LYS A 388 13.66 -11.66 -18.95
C LYS A 388 14.53 -12.20 -17.81
N ASN A 389 14.00 -13.13 -17.02
CA ASN A 389 14.73 -13.77 -15.93
C ASN A 389 15.88 -14.64 -16.44
N TRP A 390 15.67 -15.40 -17.52
CA TRP A 390 16.71 -16.22 -18.16
C TRP A 390 17.83 -15.33 -18.71
N LEU A 391 17.49 -14.29 -19.48
CA LEU A 391 18.46 -13.35 -20.05
C LEU A 391 19.23 -12.57 -18.97
N SER A 392 18.60 -12.27 -17.84
CA SER A 392 19.29 -11.66 -16.68
C SER A 392 20.33 -12.56 -16.02
N ILE A 393 20.23 -13.88 -16.23
CA ILE A 393 21.22 -14.87 -15.77
C ILE A 393 22.30 -15.04 -16.83
N THR A 394 21.97 -14.91 -18.12
CA THR A 394 22.93 -15.15 -19.22
C THR A 394 23.77 -13.94 -19.63
N THR A 395 23.36 -12.72 -19.31
CA THR A 395 24.07 -11.49 -19.74
C THR A 395 24.71 -10.77 -18.55
N GLY A 396 26.03 -10.88 -18.42
CA GLY A 396 26.82 -10.03 -17.53
C GLY A 396 26.68 -8.54 -17.92
N SER A 397 27.04 -7.62 -17.01
CA SER A 397 26.71 -6.19 -17.08
C SER A 397 27.22 -5.41 -18.31
N LEU A 398 28.09 -5.98 -19.17
CA LEU A 398 28.87 -5.25 -20.20
C LEU A 398 28.89 -5.85 -21.63
N SER A 399 27.93 -6.70 -22.02
CA SER A 399 27.96 -7.39 -23.33
C SER A 399 27.11 -6.75 -24.45
N PHE A 400 27.62 -6.75 -25.70
CA PHE A 400 26.93 -6.40 -26.96
C PHE A 400 25.70 -7.30 -27.27
N GLU A 401 25.47 -8.35 -26.49
CA GLU A 401 24.31 -9.27 -26.54
C GLU A 401 22.97 -8.62 -26.08
N ARG A 402 22.94 -7.31 -25.83
CA ARG A 402 21.70 -6.53 -25.61
C ARG A 402 20.90 -6.22 -26.89
N ILE A 403 21.41 -6.57 -28.07
CA ILE A 403 20.70 -6.41 -29.35
C ILE A 403 19.43 -7.29 -29.40
N PRO A 404 19.46 -8.59 -29.02
CA PRO A 404 18.26 -9.41 -28.81
C PRO A 404 17.25 -8.78 -27.85
N TYR A 405 17.70 -8.18 -26.74
CA TYR A 405 16.83 -7.44 -25.81
C TYR A 405 16.13 -6.27 -26.51
N ARG A 406 16.85 -5.48 -27.31
CA ARG A 406 16.26 -4.39 -28.10
C ARG A 406 15.31 -4.91 -29.17
N VAL A 407 15.60 -6.02 -29.85
CA VAL A 407 14.73 -6.58 -30.90
C VAL A 407 13.47 -7.22 -30.31
N VAL A 408 13.56 -7.96 -29.21
CA VAL A 408 12.40 -8.57 -28.53
C VAL A 408 11.55 -7.50 -27.84
N SER A 409 12.17 -6.51 -27.17
CA SER A 409 11.43 -5.38 -26.60
C SER A 409 10.82 -4.47 -27.68
N TRP A 410 11.51 -4.25 -28.81
CA TRP A 410 10.99 -3.49 -29.95
C TRP A 410 9.86 -4.23 -30.68
N ALA A 411 9.96 -5.54 -30.90
CA ALA A 411 8.90 -6.37 -31.47
C ALA A 411 7.68 -6.49 -30.54
N ALA A 412 7.90 -6.52 -29.23
CA ALA A 412 6.83 -6.41 -28.23
C ALA A 412 6.19 -5.01 -28.22
N ASN A 413 6.98 -3.94 -28.38
CA ASN A 413 6.48 -2.57 -28.41
C ASN A 413 5.69 -2.21 -29.69
N LYS A 414 5.97 -2.87 -30.83
CA LYS A 414 5.32 -2.55 -32.13
C LYS A 414 3.87 -3.01 -32.26
N LYS A 415 3.39 -3.89 -31.36
CA LYS A 415 2.01 -4.39 -31.32
C LYS A 415 1.28 -4.01 -30.03
N GLY A 416 1.41 -2.78 -29.54
CA GLY A 416 0.57 -2.31 -28.43
C GLY A 416 0.49 -3.26 -27.22
N PHE A 417 1.50 -4.10 -26.99
CA PHE A 417 1.60 -4.95 -25.80
C PHE A 417 2.00 -4.02 -24.68
N THR A 418 0.98 -3.31 -24.20
CA THR A 418 0.84 -2.64 -22.91
C THR A 418 2.11 -2.74 -22.07
N LEU A 419 2.86 -1.63 -22.05
CA LEU A 419 3.96 -1.32 -21.12
C LEU A 419 3.96 -2.26 -19.91
N LEU A 420 4.93 -3.16 -19.95
CA LEU A 420 5.25 -4.17 -18.96
C LEU A 420 5.26 -3.57 -17.55
N THR A 421 4.15 -3.72 -16.84
CA THR A 421 4.22 -3.85 -15.40
C THR A 421 4.63 -5.29 -15.10
N ASP A 422 5.80 -5.46 -14.46
CA ASP A 422 6.14 -6.70 -13.76
C ASP A 422 5.06 -7.07 -12.70
N LYS A 423 4.15 -6.11 -12.41
CA LYS A 423 2.91 -6.26 -11.64
C LYS A 423 1.75 -6.69 -12.54
N SER A 424 1.86 -7.94 -12.99
CA SER A 424 0.80 -8.91 -13.21
C SER A 424 -0.63 -8.47 -13.54
N SER A 425 -1.11 -8.95 -14.68
CA SER A 425 -2.47 -9.42 -15.02
C SER A 425 -3.23 -10.27 -13.97
N ARG A 426 -2.64 -10.50 -12.78
CA ARG A 426 -3.10 -11.42 -11.72
C ARG A 426 -4.10 -10.76 -10.77
N LEU A 427 -4.07 -9.43 -10.66
CA LEU A 427 -4.89 -8.65 -9.73
C LEU A 427 -6.30 -8.43 -10.31
N GLY A 428 -7.34 -8.72 -9.53
CA GLY A 428 -8.77 -8.56 -9.89
C GLY A 428 -9.46 -9.87 -10.30
N ILE A 429 -8.70 -10.85 -10.79
CA ILE A 429 -9.23 -12.19 -11.12
C ILE A 429 -9.57 -12.98 -9.86
N GLU A 430 -8.78 -12.85 -8.79
CA GLU A 430 -9.06 -13.58 -7.54
C GLU A 430 -10.35 -13.10 -6.89
N GLU A 431 -10.66 -11.81 -6.94
CA GLU A 431 -11.93 -11.27 -6.43
C GLU A 431 -13.13 -11.82 -7.24
N LEU A 432 -12.99 -11.94 -8.57
CA LEU A 432 -14.00 -12.61 -9.41
C LEU A 432 -14.16 -14.10 -9.06
N ARG A 433 -13.05 -14.84 -8.85
CA ARG A 433 -13.10 -16.25 -8.44
C ARG A 433 -13.81 -16.42 -7.11
N VAL A 434 -13.45 -15.60 -6.12
CA VAL A 434 -14.09 -15.60 -4.79
C VAL A 434 -15.58 -15.27 -4.89
N ALA A 435 -15.97 -14.30 -5.73
CA ALA A 435 -17.39 -13.99 -5.96
C ALA A 435 -18.15 -15.16 -6.60
N LEU A 436 -17.54 -15.85 -7.58
CA LEU A 436 -18.12 -17.04 -8.22
C LEU A 436 -18.18 -18.24 -7.25
N GLU A 437 -17.17 -18.46 -6.40
CA GLU A 437 -17.19 -19.48 -5.34
C GLU A 437 -18.32 -19.20 -4.34
N ALA A 438 -18.45 -17.94 -3.92
CA ALA A 438 -19.48 -17.45 -3.01
C ALA A 438 -20.90 -17.38 -3.64
N GLY A 439 -21.03 -17.56 -4.96
CA GLY A 439 -22.33 -17.42 -5.63
C GLY A 439 -22.90 -16.00 -5.61
N LEU A 440 -22.03 -14.98 -5.57
CA LEU A 440 -22.41 -13.58 -5.58
C LEU A 440 -22.47 -13.04 -7.01
N TYR A 441 -23.41 -12.12 -7.27
CA TYR A 441 -23.58 -11.33 -8.49
C TYR A 441 -23.99 -12.08 -9.77
N PHE A 442 -23.72 -13.38 -9.87
CA PHE A 442 -23.97 -14.20 -11.06
C PHE A 442 -25.16 -15.14 -10.87
N ASP A 443 -25.83 -15.44 -11.97
CA ASP A 443 -26.86 -16.48 -12.04
C ASP A 443 -26.32 -17.84 -11.52
N PRO A 444 -26.98 -18.48 -10.54
CA PRO A 444 -26.55 -19.75 -9.96
C PRO A 444 -26.31 -20.86 -10.98
N GLU A 445 -27.11 -20.94 -12.04
CA GLU A 445 -26.98 -21.99 -13.07
C GLU A 445 -25.72 -21.80 -13.92
N ARG A 446 -25.27 -20.54 -14.06
CA ARG A 446 -24.11 -20.16 -14.89
C ARG A 446 -22.80 -20.12 -14.10
N ARG A 447 -22.85 -20.25 -12.78
CA ARG A 447 -21.72 -20.07 -11.87
C ARG A 447 -20.59 -21.06 -12.11
N ALA A 448 -20.88 -22.35 -12.15
CA ALA A 448 -19.88 -23.41 -12.35
C ALA A 448 -19.11 -23.27 -13.68
N PRO A 449 -19.77 -23.09 -14.86
CA PRO A 449 -19.04 -22.93 -16.10
C PRO A 449 -18.25 -21.61 -16.17
N LEU A 450 -18.72 -20.53 -15.53
CA LEU A 450 -17.97 -19.27 -15.42
C LEU A 450 -16.73 -19.43 -14.54
N LEU A 451 -16.83 -20.15 -13.42
CA LEU A 451 -15.70 -20.44 -12.53
C LEU A 451 -14.64 -21.29 -13.24
N GLU A 452 -15.04 -22.33 -13.97
CA GLU A 452 -14.10 -23.15 -14.74
C GLU A 452 -13.36 -22.30 -15.78
N ARG A 453 -14.07 -21.44 -16.51
CA ARG A 453 -13.46 -20.53 -17.50
C ARG A 453 -12.52 -19.51 -16.86
N ALA A 454 -12.85 -18.98 -15.67
CA ALA A 454 -11.96 -18.11 -14.92
C ALA A 454 -10.67 -18.86 -14.46
N ASP A 455 -10.81 -20.11 -14.03
CA ASP A 455 -9.68 -20.96 -13.61
C ASP A 455 -8.75 -21.33 -14.78
N GLN A 456 -9.29 -21.53 -15.98
CA GLN A 456 -8.49 -21.84 -17.17
C GLN A 456 -7.46 -20.74 -17.51
N ARG A 457 -7.71 -19.50 -17.08
CA ARG A 457 -6.76 -18.38 -17.22
C ARG A 457 -5.61 -18.46 -16.20
N VAL A 458 -5.78 -19.13 -15.06
CA VAL A 458 -4.79 -19.15 -13.96
C VAL A 458 -3.63 -20.11 -14.29
N LEU A 459 -2.50 -19.54 -14.71
CA LEU A 459 -1.27 -20.27 -15.03
C LEU A 459 -0.32 -20.43 -13.83
N ASN A 460 -0.87 -20.79 -12.67
CA ASN A 460 -0.08 -21.07 -11.48
C ASN A 460 -0.44 -22.44 -10.90
N PRO A 461 0.47 -23.44 -10.97
CA PRO A 461 0.18 -24.79 -10.49
C PRO A 461 0.05 -24.87 -8.97
N LEU A 462 0.42 -23.83 -8.22
CA LEU A 462 0.27 -23.77 -6.77
C LEU A 462 -1.16 -23.38 -6.33
N ILE A 463 -1.98 -22.87 -7.25
CA ILE A 463 -3.40 -22.52 -7.03
C ILE A 463 -4.25 -23.75 -7.34
N LYS A 464 -5.27 -23.99 -6.52
CA LYS A 464 -6.22 -25.08 -6.77
C LYS A 464 -7.40 -24.55 -7.59
N PRO A 465 -8.13 -25.42 -8.31
CA PRO A 465 -9.41 -25.03 -8.93
C PRO A 465 -10.37 -24.45 -7.90
N GLY A 466 -11.17 -23.48 -8.31
CA GLY A 466 -12.19 -22.84 -7.48
C GLY A 466 -13.18 -23.85 -6.93
N GLU A 467 -13.58 -24.87 -7.70
CA GLU A 467 -14.45 -25.94 -7.17
C GLU A 467 -13.84 -26.68 -5.99
N VAL A 468 -12.53 -26.96 -6.05
CA VAL A 468 -11.80 -27.62 -4.95
C VAL A 468 -11.63 -26.65 -3.77
N GLU A 469 -11.36 -25.38 -4.03
CA GLU A 469 -11.27 -24.34 -2.98
C GLU A 469 -12.62 -24.12 -2.30
N GLU A 470 -13.74 -24.18 -3.03
CA GLU A 470 -15.10 -24.11 -2.50
C GLU A 470 -15.35 -25.22 -1.48
N ARG A 471 -15.17 -26.50 -1.85
CA ARG A 471 -15.38 -27.64 -0.92
C ARG A 471 -14.41 -27.61 0.26
N LEU A 472 -13.15 -27.22 0.00
CA LEU A 472 -12.17 -27.06 1.07
C LEU A 472 -12.56 -25.97 2.05
N ALA A 473 -13.19 -24.87 1.60
CA ALA A 473 -13.63 -23.81 2.47
C ALA A 473 -14.66 -24.32 3.49
N HIS A 474 -15.66 -25.08 3.02
CA HIS A 474 -16.64 -25.74 3.88
C HIS A 474 -15.98 -26.71 4.85
N LEU A 475 -15.15 -27.61 4.33
CA LEU A 475 -14.51 -28.63 5.14
C LEU A 475 -13.58 -28.03 6.21
N GLN A 476 -12.86 -26.95 5.89
CA GLN A 476 -12.01 -26.23 6.83
C GLN A 476 -12.82 -25.50 7.92
N TYR A 477 -13.93 -24.86 7.56
CA TYR A 477 -14.82 -24.17 8.50
C TYR A 477 -15.52 -25.18 9.43
N GLU A 478 -16.08 -26.24 8.88
CA GLU A 478 -16.73 -27.32 9.66
C GLU A 478 -15.69 -28.03 10.55
N SER A 479 -14.47 -28.26 10.06
CA SER A 479 -13.37 -28.80 10.88
C SER A 479 -12.96 -27.87 12.03
N LEU A 480 -13.09 -26.56 11.86
CA LEU A 480 -12.77 -25.58 12.90
C LEU A 480 -13.80 -25.61 14.04
N LEU A 481 -15.07 -25.85 13.69
CA LEU A 481 -16.20 -25.90 14.62
C LEU A 481 -16.49 -27.29 15.19
N ALA A 482 -16.01 -28.36 14.54
CA ALA A 482 -16.21 -29.73 14.99
C ALA A 482 -15.67 -29.98 16.41
N ARG A 483 -16.28 -30.98 17.09
CA ARG A 483 -15.91 -31.41 18.44
C ARG A 483 -15.89 -30.25 19.44
N ASP A 484 -16.99 -29.51 19.53
CA ASP A 484 -17.14 -28.33 20.38
C ASP A 484 -16.03 -27.29 20.16
N ALA A 485 -15.70 -27.03 18.88
CA ALA A 485 -14.67 -26.09 18.47
C ALA A 485 -13.27 -26.36 19.09
N ARG A 486 -12.94 -27.62 19.41
CA ARG A 486 -11.65 -27.97 20.03
C ARG A 486 -10.43 -27.51 19.22
N ALA A 487 -10.55 -27.51 17.90
CA ALA A 487 -9.51 -27.02 16.99
C ALA A 487 -9.27 -25.51 17.14
N LEU A 488 -10.35 -24.73 17.16
CA LEU A 488 -10.33 -23.29 17.43
C LEU A 488 -9.70 -23.01 18.81
N CYS A 489 -10.18 -23.70 19.85
CA CYS A 489 -9.70 -23.54 21.22
C CYS A 489 -8.18 -23.80 21.33
N ARG A 490 -7.68 -24.90 20.74
CA ARG A 490 -6.23 -25.18 20.73
C ARG A 490 -5.43 -24.10 20.03
N ALA A 491 -5.91 -23.61 18.89
CA ALA A 491 -5.21 -22.56 18.14
C ALA A 491 -5.16 -21.25 18.94
N VAL A 492 -6.26 -20.86 19.60
CA VAL A 492 -6.30 -19.67 20.45
C VAL A 492 -5.42 -19.83 21.68
N GLU A 493 -5.43 -20.98 22.36
CA GLU A 493 -4.53 -21.27 23.48
C GLU A 493 -3.04 -21.24 23.07
N GLU A 494 -2.71 -21.71 21.87
CA GLU A 494 -1.34 -21.59 21.32
C GLU A 494 -0.95 -20.11 21.14
N VAL A 495 -1.87 -19.27 20.64
CA VAL A 495 -1.65 -17.83 20.53
C VAL A 495 -1.49 -17.18 21.90
N ARG A 496 -2.34 -17.52 22.88
CA ARG A 496 -2.24 -17.05 24.28
C ARG A 496 -0.91 -17.46 24.90
N GLY A 497 -0.48 -18.70 24.71
CA GLY A 497 0.81 -19.19 25.18
C GLY A 497 1.99 -18.38 24.62
N LYS A 498 2.00 -18.15 23.30
CA LYS A 498 3.01 -17.30 22.64
C LYS A 498 2.98 -15.86 23.12
N MET A 499 1.79 -15.30 23.35
CA MET A 499 1.64 -13.95 23.90
C MET A 499 2.12 -13.87 25.35
N ALA A 500 1.76 -14.83 26.19
CA ALA A 500 2.21 -14.90 27.58
C ALA A 500 3.74 -14.99 27.68
N GLU A 501 4.38 -15.81 26.85
CA GLU A 501 5.85 -15.90 26.77
C GLU A 501 6.44 -14.56 26.35
N ARG A 502 5.91 -13.95 25.29
CA ARG A 502 6.40 -12.67 24.76
C ARG A 502 6.27 -11.53 25.77
N LEU A 503 5.14 -11.48 26.47
CA LEU A 503 4.81 -10.44 27.43
C LEU A 503 5.32 -10.75 28.85
N ARG A 504 6.13 -11.81 28.99
CA ARG A 504 6.76 -12.23 30.26
C ARG A 504 5.76 -12.45 31.39
N VAL A 505 4.59 -13.01 31.07
CA VAL A 505 3.59 -13.41 32.07
C VAL A 505 4.19 -14.54 32.94
N PRO A 506 4.18 -14.43 34.28
CA PRO A 506 4.78 -15.42 35.16
C PRO A 506 4.21 -16.84 34.94
N PRO A 507 5.07 -17.86 34.79
CA PRO A 507 4.61 -19.24 34.77
C PRO A 507 4.10 -19.66 36.16
N GLY A 508 3.06 -20.50 36.21
CA GLY A 508 2.54 -21.07 37.46
C GLY A 508 1.39 -20.30 38.14
N LEU A 509 0.90 -19.21 37.54
CA LEU A 509 -0.36 -18.59 37.93
C LEU A 509 -1.54 -19.54 37.67
N ASP A 510 -2.59 -19.45 38.49
CA ASP A 510 -3.88 -20.08 38.19
C ASP A 510 -4.39 -19.60 36.81
N PRO A 511 -5.14 -20.43 36.06
CA PRO A 511 -5.72 -20.04 34.78
C PRO A 511 -6.40 -18.66 34.76
N ALA A 512 -7.24 -18.31 35.74
CA ALA A 512 -7.92 -17.02 35.81
C ALA A 512 -6.95 -15.86 36.11
N ALA A 513 -6.05 -16.03 37.08
CA ALA A 513 -5.01 -15.04 37.37
C ALA A 513 -4.05 -14.82 36.19
N ARG A 514 -3.73 -15.89 35.43
CA ARG A 514 -2.90 -15.82 34.22
C ARG A 514 -3.57 -15.02 33.12
N ASP A 515 -4.89 -15.17 32.99
CA ASP A 515 -5.69 -14.48 31.97
C ASP A 515 -5.77 -12.99 32.25
N LEU A 516 -6.03 -12.62 33.51
CA LEU A 516 -6.04 -11.24 33.96
C LEU A 516 -4.65 -10.58 33.76
N GLU A 517 -3.58 -11.29 34.12
CA GLU A 517 -2.22 -10.80 33.93
C GLU A 517 -1.87 -10.64 32.45
N LEU A 518 -2.29 -11.59 31.61
CA LEU A 518 -2.09 -11.51 30.17
C LEU A 518 -2.84 -10.30 29.57
N ALA A 519 -4.10 -10.08 29.95
CA ALA A 519 -4.89 -8.94 29.51
C ALA A 519 -4.22 -7.61 29.92
N ARG A 520 -3.80 -7.50 31.18
CA ARG A 520 -3.07 -6.33 31.70
C ARG A 520 -1.80 -6.07 30.89
N ARG A 521 -0.95 -7.09 30.73
CA ARG A 521 0.32 -6.96 29.99
C ARG A 521 0.11 -6.64 28.52
N LEU A 522 -0.95 -7.17 27.91
CA LEU A 522 -1.31 -6.86 26.53
C LEU A 522 -1.68 -5.39 26.38
N ARG A 523 -2.52 -4.85 27.27
CA ARG A 523 -2.89 -3.44 27.31
C ARG A 523 -1.66 -2.55 27.49
N THR A 524 -0.77 -2.91 28.42
CA THR A 524 0.50 -2.20 28.63
C THR A 524 1.36 -2.19 27.37
N TRP A 525 1.47 -3.33 26.68
CA TRP A 525 2.22 -3.42 25.43
C TRP A 525 1.60 -2.56 24.32
N GLN A 526 0.27 -2.55 24.18
CA GLN A 526 -0.44 -1.69 23.23
C GLN A 526 -0.12 -0.20 23.47
N GLN A 527 -0.18 0.25 24.72
CA GLN A 527 0.15 1.65 25.09
C GLN A 527 1.62 2.00 24.82
N GLN A 528 2.54 1.05 25.00
CA GLN A 528 3.95 1.25 24.68
C GLN A 528 4.16 1.43 23.17
N VAL A 529 3.49 0.63 22.35
CA VAL A 529 3.57 0.77 20.88
C VAL A 529 2.96 2.08 20.40
N VAL A 530 1.82 2.49 20.98
CA VAL A 530 1.19 3.81 20.75
C VAL A 530 2.18 4.93 21.02
N LEU A 531 2.91 4.85 22.13
CA LEU A 531 3.90 5.83 22.50
C LEU A 531 5.10 5.85 21.52
N ASP A 532 5.61 4.68 21.12
CA ASP A 532 6.73 4.54 20.16
C ASP A 532 6.38 5.14 18.80
N ASP A 533 5.20 4.79 18.26
CA ASP A 533 4.75 5.32 16.97
C ASP A 533 4.54 6.84 17.01
N ARG A 534 3.95 7.38 18.08
CA ARG A 534 3.76 8.84 18.24
C ARG A 534 5.09 9.55 18.42
N ALA A 535 6.02 8.98 19.18
CA ALA A 535 7.37 9.51 19.33
C ALA A 535 8.13 9.51 18.00
N ALA A 536 7.85 8.58 17.08
CA ALA A 536 8.48 8.51 15.77
C ALA A 536 7.95 9.55 14.75
N GLN A 537 6.75 10.07 14.95
CA GLN A 537 6.14 11.11 14.11
C GLN A 537 6.77 12.49 14.33
N SER A 538 6.56 13.43 13.40
CA SER A 538 6.94 14.83 13.61
C SER A 538 6.04 15.44 14.67
N LEU A 539 6.63 16.08 15.68
CA LEU A 539 5.90 16.67 16.81
C LEU A 539 5.66 18.17 16.62
N ASP A 540 5.47 18.59 15.37
CA ASP A 540 5.44 20.02 15.02
C ASP A 540 4.04 20.65 15.25
N ASP A 541 3.00 19.82 15.31
CA ASP A 541 1.61 20.26 15.49
C ASP A 541 1.08 19.98 16.91
N TYR A 542 0.24 20.88 17.44
CA TYR A 542 -0.38 20.74 18.76
C TYR A 542 -1.16 19.43 18.94
N GLY A 543 -1.82 18.94 17.88
CA GLY A 543 -2.53 17.65 17.91
C GLY A 543 -1.60 16.46 18.16
N ALA A 544 -0.36 16.51 17.66
CA ALA A 544 0.63 15.46 17.87
C ALA A 544 1.14 15.43 19.32
N LEU A 545 1.30 16.61 19.94
CA LEU A 545 1.69 16.72 21.35
C LEU A 545 0.58 16.21 22.29
N ALA A 546 -0.67 16.59 22.05
CA ALA A 546 -1.81 16.13 22.85
C ALA A 546 -1.98 14.60 22.79
N ALA A 547 -1.68 13.97 21.64
CA ALA A 547 -1.77 12.53 21.46
C ALA A 547 -0.75 11.72 22.28
N LEU A 548 0.32 12.35 22.79
CA LEU A 548 1.30 11.71 23.68
C LEU A 548 0.80 11.59 25.12
N GLU A 549 -0.14 12.44 25.53
CA GLU A 549 -0.57 12.52 26.92
C GLU A 549 -1.27 11.25 27.45
N PRO A 550 -2.23 10.62 26.72
CA PRO A 550 -2.89 9.41 27.19
C PRO A 550 -1.94 8.23 27.50
N PRO A 551 -1.02 7.81 26.60
CA PRO A 551 -0.10 6.71 26.92
C PRO A 551 0.89 7.08 28.03
N LEU A 552 1.35 8.33 28.10
CA LEU A 552 2.22 8.76 29.19
C LEU A 552 1.51 8.72 30.56
N ARG A 553 0.25 9.19 30.63
CA ARG A 553 -0.56 9.09 31.85
C ARG A 553 -0.83 7.63 32.25
N PHE A 554 -1.02 6.74 31.28
CA PHE A 554 -1.17 5.31 31.54
C PHE A 554 0.08 4.75 32.26
N PHE A 555 1.28 5.07 31.78
CA PHE A 555 2.54 4.62 32.40
C PHE A 555 2.89 5.29 33.74
N LEU A 556 2.13 6.31 34.17
CA LEU A 556 2.22 6.82 35.55
C LEU A 556 1.54 5.89 36.56
N ALA A 557 0.62 5.02 36.14
CA ALA A 557 -0.10 4.12 37.03
C ALA A 557 0.36 2.67 36.86
N GLU A 558 0.58 2.25 35.61
CA GLU A 558 0.86 0.85 35.27
C GLU A 558 2.36 0.52 35.21
N GLU A 559 2.68 -0.77 35.33
CA GLU A 559 4.04 -1.29 35.17
C GLU A 559 4.29 -1.69 33.70
N PRO A 560 5.39 -1.26 33.08
CA PRO A 560 5.71 -1.64 31.71
C PRO A 560 6.05 -3.13 31.57
N VAL A 561 5.93 -3.65 30.34
CA VAL A 561 6.35 -5.02 30.01
C VAL A 561 7.88 -5.14 30.06
N ASP A 562 8.58 -4.14 29.52
CA ASP A 562 10.03 -4.03 29.60
C ASP A 562 10.41 -2.60 30.03
N ARG A 563 10.87 -2.48 31.30
CA ARG A 563 11.28 -1.19 31.88
C ARG A 563 12.44 -0.55 31.10
N LYS A 564 13.36 -1.36 30.58
CA LYS A 564 14.53 -0.85 29.87
C LYS A 564 14.14 -0.28 28.51
N GLU A 565 13.32 -1.03 27.76
CA GLU A 565 12.85 -0.59 26.44
C GLU A 565 12.00 0.69 26.55
N LEU A 566 11.11 0.78 27.54
CA LEU A 566 10.33 2.00 27.76
C LEU A 566 11.21 3.18 28.21
N ALA A 567 12.22 2.96 29.06
CA ALA A 567 13.13 4.02 29.48
C ALA A 567 13.94 4.59 28.31
N GLU A 568 14.45 3.75 27.40
CA GLU A 568 15.15 4.19 26.19
C GLU A 568 14.21 5.02 25.28
N LEU A 569 12.96 4.57 25.11
CA LEU A 569 11.95 5.31 24.35
C LEU A 569 11.64 6.69 24.96
N LEU A 570 11.49 6.76 26.28
CA LEU A 570 11.20 8.01 27.00
C LEU A 570 12.38 8.98 26.97
N GLU A 571 13.61 8.47 27.03
CA GLU A 571 14.82 9.28 26.83
C GLU A 571 14.83 9.92 25.44
N GLU A 572 14.55 9.14 24.38
CA GLU A 572 14.47 9.65 23.01
C GLU A 572 13.35 10.67 22.81
N LEU A 573 12.18 10.41 23.40
CA LEU A 573 11.04 11.34 23.35
C LEU A 573 11.36 12.64 24.09
N TYR A 574 11.90 12.57 25.30
CA TYR A 574 12.32 13.75 26.05
C TYR A 574 13.37 14.55 25.27
N ALA A 575 14.34 13.87 24.65
CA ALA A 575 15.36 14.51 23.83
C ALA A 575 14.74 15.30 22.66
N LYS A 576 13.72 14.74 21.97
CA LYS A 576 13.00 15.43 20.89
C LYS A 576 12.25 16.66 21.39
N LEU A 577 11.45 16.51 22.44
CA LEU A 577 10.65 17.59 23.02
C LEU A 577 11.54 18.73 23.54
N TYR A 578 12.62 18.40 24.23
CA TYR A 578 13.58 19.38 24.73
C TYR A 578 14.32 20.10 23.59
N PHE A 579 14.67 19.38 22.52
CA PHE A 579 15.26 20.02 21.35
C PHE A 579 14.30 20.99 20.66
N GLN A 580 13.00 20.67 20.58
CA GLN A 580 11.99 21.62 20.09
C GLN A 580 11.85 22.84 21.01
N GLN A 581 11.86 22.66 22.33
CA GLN A 581 11.85 23.77 23.29
C GLN A 581 13.05 24.71 23.08
N LEU A 582 14.23 24.15 22.77
CA LEU A 582 15.42 24.94 22.48
C LEU A 582 15.30 25.75 21.17
N GLN A 583 14.51 25.29 20.20
CA GLN A 583 14.32 25.99 18.92
C GLN A 583 13.34 27.17 19.00
N LEU A 584 12.55 27.27 20.07
CA LEU A 584 11.61 28.36 20.27
C LEU A 584 12.34 29.71 20.45
N PRO A 585 11.81 30.82 19.89
CA PRO A 585 12.34 32.15 20.14
C PRO A 585 12.44 32.48 21.63
N ALA A 586 13.48 33.23 22.02
CA ALA A 586 13.68 33.63 23.40
C ALA A 586 12.44 34.35 23.96
N GLY A 587 11.89 33.83 25.07
CA GLY A 587 10.69 34.38 25.73
C GLY A 587 9.36 33.81 25.23
N SER A 588 9.34 33.01 24.16
CA SER A 588 8.14 32.26 23.75
C SER A 588 8.05 30.95 24.54
N ARG A 589 6.83 30.59 24.96
CA ARG A 589 6.53 29.31 25.62
C ARG A 589 5.29 28.71 24.99
N VAL A 590 5.32 27.39 24.83
CA VAL A 590 4.19 26.59 24.36
C VAL A 590 3.79 25.70 25.52
N ALA A 591 2.65 26.00 26.16
CA ALA A 591 2.25 25.37 27.42
C ALA A 591 2.07 23.85 27.28
N GLU A 592 1.57 23.41 26.14
CA GLU A 592 1.37 22.00 25.79
C GLU A 592 2.71 21.26 25.66
N LEU A 593 3.71 21.87 25.01
CA LEU A 593 5.05 21.30 24.88
C LEU A 593 5.72 21.15 26.25
N ASP A 594 5.60 22.18 27.10
CA ASP A 594 6.13 22.16 28.47
C ASP A 594 5.42 21.09 29.33
N ALA A 595 4.10 20.95 29.21
CA ALA A 595 3.32 19.96 29.93
C ALA A 595 3.69 18.52 29.52
N VAL A 596 3.78 18.24 28.22
CA VAL A 596 4.13 16.90 27.71
C VAL A 596 5.60 16.56 28.03
N SER A 597 6.51 17.53 27.92
CA SER A 597 7.92 17.36 28.31
C SER A 597 8.06 17.01 29.80
N ALA A 598 7.36 17.75 30.67
CA ALA A 598 7.35 17.47 32.11
C ALA A 598 6.71 16.11 32.43
N LEU A 599 5.62 15.75 31.75
CA LEU A 599 4.98 14.45 31.90
C LEU A 599 5.92 13.31 31.48
N THR A 600 6.59 13.45 30.34
CA THR A 600 7.58 12.48 29.83
C THR A 600 8.70 12.27 30.84
N ARG A 601 9.25 13.36 31.40
CA ARG A 601 10.28 13.30 32.44
C ARG A 601 9.80 12.55 33.68
N ARG A 602 8.57 12.79 34.16
CA ARG A 602 8.00 12.09 35.34
C ARG A 602 7.84 10.60 35.11
N VAL A 603 7.35 10.21 33.93
CA VAL A 603 7.23 8.79 33.58
C VAL A 603 8.62 8.15 33.49
N TRP A 604 9.58 8.84 32.87
CA TRP A 604 10.95 8.37 32.75
C TRP A 604 11.60 8.15 34.11
N GLU A 605 11.44 9.10 35.04
CA GLU A 605 11.93 8.99 36.42
C GLU A 605 11.39 7.76 37.13
N ARG A 606 10.06 7.55 37.07
CA ARG A 606 9.40 6.38 37.66
C ARG A 606 9.94 5.07 37.09
N VAL A 607 10.08 4.98 35.77
CA VAL A 607 10.55 3.76 35.09
C VAL A 607 12.03 3.50 35.38
N ALA A 608 12.85 4.57 35.45
CA ALA A 608 14.28 4.50 35.72
C ALA A 608 14.61 4.25 37.21
N ALA A 609 13.69 4.53 38.14
CA ALA A 609 13.89 4.33 39.59
C ALA A 609 14.21 2.87 40.00
N GLY A 610 14.09 1.91 39.07
CA GLY A 610 14.49 0.51 39.27
C GLY A 610 15.82 0.07 38.64
N ASP A 611 16.53 0.93 37.90
CA ASP A 611 17.76 0.57 37.16
C ASP A 611 19.01 1.19 37.81
N ALA A 612 19.97 0.36 38.23
CA ALA A 612 21.07 0.72 39.14
C ALA A 612 22.25 1.48 38.46
N ARG A 613 22.08 2.02 37.25
CA ARG A 613 23.20 2.44 36.38
C ARG A 613 23.67 3.89 36.59
N ALA A 614 22.80 4.82 37.00
CA ALA A 614 23.14 6.20 37.37
C ALA A 614 21.92 6.92 37.99
N PRO A 615 22.11 7.93 38.86
CA PRO A 615 21.03 8.80 39.33
C PRO A 615 20.28 9.42 38.15
N PHE A 616 18.95 9.47 38.20
CA PHE A 616 18.09 9.95 37.11
C PHE A 616 18.49 11.35 36.61
N GLU A 617 18.76 12.29 37.52
CA GLU A 617 19.19 13.65 37.20
C GLU A 617 20.50 13.72 36.39
N GLU A 618 21.40 12.76 36.59
CA GLU A 618 22.64 12.68 35.80
C GLU A 618 22.34 12.26 34.34
N GLN A 619 21.37 11.36 34.15
CA GLN A 619 20.94 10.93 32.82
C GLN A 619 20.30 12.09 32.05
N VAL A 620 19.38 12.83 32.68
CA VAL A 620 18.74 14.03 32.11
C VAL A 620 19.79 15.08 31.72
N SER A 621 20.73 15.39 32.63
CA SER A 621 21.78 16.39 32.39
C SER A 621 22.68 16.01 31.20
N ARG A 622 23.00 14.73 31.02
CA ARG A 622 23.76 14.23 29.86
C ARG A 622 23.00 14.44 28.54
N VAL A 623 21.69 14.18 28.53
CA VAL A 623 20.85 14.41 27.34
C VAL A 623 20.78 15.90 27.02
N GLU A 624 20.46 16.75 28.00
CA GLU A 624 20.32 18.19 27.81
C GLU A 624 21.62 18.86 27.34
N SER A 625 22.76 18.49 27.94
CA SER A 625 24.08 19.02 27.56
C SER A 625 24.46 18.63 26.13
N ARG A 626 24.21 17.38 25.73
CA ARG A 626 24.43 16.90 24.36
C ARG A 626 23.58 17.67 23.34
N LEU A 627 22.32 17.96 23.67
CA LEU A 627 21.42 18.68 22.79
C LEU A 627 21.75 20.17 22.69
N ARG A 628 22.10 20.83 23.80
CA ARG A 628 22.61 22.22 23.78
C ARG A 628 23.87 22.34 22.92
N ALA A 629 24.79 21.36 23.01
CA ALA A 629 25.98 21.32 22.17
C ALA A 629 25.63 21.18 20.68
N ARG A 630 24.69 20.28 20.34
CA ARG A 630 24.19 20.10 18.97
C ARG A 630 23.54 21.37 18.43
N GLN A 631 22.68 22.03 19.21
CA GLN A 631 22.05 23.29 18.81
C GLN A 631 23.08 24.38 18.55
N ALA A 632 24.09 24.51 19.43
CA ALA A 632 25.17 25.47 19.24
C ALA A 632 25.98 25.19 17.97
N GLU A 633 26.17 23.92 17.59
CA GLU A 633 26.81 23.53 16.33
C GLU A 633 25.95 23.86 15.12
N GLU A 634 24.64 23.59 15.16
CA GLU A 634 23.69 23.93 14.09
C GLU A 634 23.58 25.45 13.90
N GLN A 635 23.53 26.24 14.98
CA GLN A 635 23.58 27.70 14.91
C GLN A 635 24.88 28.21 14.30
N LYS A 636 26.03 27.59 14.62
CA LYS A 636 27.32 27.91 13.99
C LYS A 636 27.32 27.58 12.50
N LYS A 637 26.78 26.42 12.09
CA LYS A 637 26.65 26.02 10.67
C LYS A 637 25.74 26.97 9.92
N PHE A 638 24.60 27.34 10.50
CA PHE A 638 23.66 28.29 9.90
C PHE A 638 24.27 29.68 9.75
N ALA A 639 24.96 30.19 10.78
CA ALA A 639 25.69 31.45 10.71
C ALA A 639 26.80 31.43 9.64
N LYS A 640 27.52 30.32 9.51
CA LYS A 640 28.54 30.13 8.45
C LYS A 640 27.90 30.14 7.06
N LYS A 641 26.79 29.42 6.86
CA LYS A 641 26.06 29.39 5.59
C LYS A 641 25.49 30.76 5.21
N ARG A 642 24.95 31.53 6.17
CA ARG A 642 24.52 32.92 5.95
C ARG A 642 25.68 33.81 5.46
N LEU A 643 26.88 33.64 6.03
CA LEU A 643 28.08 34.35 5.59
C LEU A 643 28.57 33.91 4.20
N GLU A 644 28.50 32.62 3.88
CA GLU A 644 28.85 32.09 2.55
C GLU A 644 27.89 32.63 1.48
N LEU A 645 26.58 32.54 1.72
CA LEU A 645 25.55 33.10 0.83
C LEU A 645 25.71 34.61 0.62
N LEU A 646 26.01 35.36 1.69
CA LEU A 646 26.28 36.79 1.57
C LEU A 646 27.48 37.06 0.65
N ARG A 647 28.54 36.26 0.73
CA ARG A 647 29.72 36.42 -0.13
C ARG A 647 29.42 36.09 -1.59
N GLU A 648 28.72 34.98 -1.84
CA GLU A 648 28.32 34.58 -3.19
C GLU A 648 27.40 35.62 -3.84
N LEU A 649 26.42 36.13 -3.09
CA LEU A 649 25.55 37.22 -3.54
C LEU A 649 26.34 38.48 -3.88
N LEU A 650 27.28 38.90 -3.01
CA LEU A 650 28.11 40.07 -3.26
C LEU A 650 29.03 39.90 -4.47
N GLU A 651 29.63 38.72 -4.65
CA GLU A 651 30.50 38.44 -5.80
C GLU A 651 29.72 38.42 -7.11
N ALA A 652 28.56 37.75 -7.14
CA ALA A 652 27.64 37.79 -8.27
C ALA A 652 27.22 39.24 -8.57
N SER A 653 26.99 40.04 -7.53
CA SER A 653 26.61 41.44 -7.68
C SER A 653 27.68 42.30 -8.32
N HIS A 654 28.94 42.12 -7.92
CA HIS A 654 30.07 42.77 -8.57
C HIS A 654 30.17 42.42 -10.06
N GLN A 655 29.89 41.16 -10.42
CA GLN A 655 29.92 40.73 -11.83
C GLN A 655 28.77 41.35 -12.63
N GLN A 656 27.56 41.37 -12.09
CA GLN A 656 26.38 41.98 -12.71
C GLN A 656 26.55 43.49 -12.92
N LEU A 657 27.05 44.21 -11.91
CA LEU A 657 27.36 45.64 -12.02
C LEU A 657 28.44 45.91 -13.09
N ALA A 658 29.48 45.06 -13.16
CA ALA A 658 30.52 45.19 -14.18
C ALA A 658 30.02 44.86 -15.60
N GLN A 659 29.11 43.89 -15.75
CA GLN A 659 28.46 43.58 -17.03
C GLN A 659 27.58 44.75 -17.48
N ALA A 660 26.74 45.28 -16.59
CA ALA A 660 25.92 46.45 -16.84
C ALA A 660 26.77 47.68 -17.22
N GLN A 661 27.89 47.89 -16.53
CA GLN A 661 28.84 48.95 -16.86
C GLN A 661 29.38 48.81 -18.29
N ARG A 662 29.79 47.60 -18.71
CA ARG A 662 30.35 47.32 -20.04
C ARG A 662 29.31 47.43 -21.15
N ALA A 663 28.09 46.98 -20.90
CA ALA A 663 26.98 47.08 -21.85
C ALA A 663 26.65 48.55 -22.16
N GLY A 664 26.90 49.46 -21.22
CA GLY A 664 26.73 50.90 -21.40
C GLY A 664 25.30 51.22 -21.85
N CYS A 665 25.17 51.83 -23.03
CA CYS A 665 23.88 52.27 -23.59
C CYS A 665 23.25 51.25 -24.56
N GLY A 666 23.90 50.11 -24.82
CA GLY A 666 23.50 49.12 -25.81
C GLY A 666 22.71 47.94 -25.20
N ALA A 667 21.42 48.12 -24.93
CA ALA A 667 20.58 47.09 -24.30
C ALA A 667 20.01 46.02 -25.26
N ALA A 668 20.73 45.64 -26.33
CA ALA A 668 20.23 44.63 -27.30
C ALA A 668 20.82 43.22 -27.10
N GLY A 669 21.59 42.98 -26.03
CA GLY A 669 22.09 41.62 -25.75
C GLY A 669 22.89 41.45 -24.46
N ASP A 670 23.54 42.51 -23.95
CA ASP A 670 24.54 42.36 -22.87
C ASP A 670 24.23 43.13 -21.57
N ALA A 671 23.16 43.94 -21.52
CA ALA A 671 22.71 44.55 -20.25
C ALA A 671 21.73 43.58 -19.54
N PRO A 672 21.87 43.32 -18.23
CA PRO A 672 20.94 42.45 -17.53
C PRO A 672 19.54 43.09 -17.60
N ALA A 673 18.56 42.34 -18.11
CA ALA A 673 17.15 42.76 -18.19
C ALA A 673 16.55 43.12 -16.81
N GLU A 674 17.28 42.87 -15.73
CA GLU A 674 16.87 42.96 -14.33
C GLU A 674 17.80 43.83 -13.47
N LEU A 675 18.59 44.75 -14.06
CA LEU A 675 19.54 45.59 -13.29
C LEU A 675 18.87 46.36 -12.14
N ASP A 676 17.68 46.89 -12.37
CA ASP A 676 16.83 47.58 -11.37
C ASP A 676 16.53 46.63 -10.18
N ALA A 677 15.97 45.44 -10.45
CA ALA A 677 15.67 44.44 -9.43
C ALA A 677 16.94 44.00 -8.66
N HIS A 678 18.08 43.95 -9.34
CA HIS A 678 19.36 43.62 -8.73
C HIS A 678 19.88 44.71 -7.79
N LEU A 679 19.74 45.99 -8.16
CA LEU A 679 20.08 47.13 -7.29
C LEU A 679 19.16 47.20 -6.06
N ALA A 680 17.86 46.92 -6.24
CA ALA A 680 16.91 46.81 -5.13
C ALA A 680 17.27 45.67 -4.16
N LEU A 681 17.60 44.47 -4.67
CA LEU A 681 18.05 43.35 -3.85
C LEU A 681 19.32 43.69 -3.07
N LEU A 682 20.30 44.33 -3.72
CA LEU A 682 21.52 44.79 -3.06
C LEU A 682 21.25 45.76 -1.92
N GLN A 683 20.24 46.62 -2.08
CA GLN A 683 19.82 47.55 -1.04
C GLN A 683 19.22 46.81 0.16
N GLU A 684 18.30 45.87 -0.04
CA GLU A 684 17.74 45.05 1.04
C GLU A 684 18.82 44.24 1.77
N VAL A 685 19.75 43.65 1.00
CA VAL A 685 20.90 42.90 1.56
C VAL A 685 21.79 43.82 2.38
N ALA A 686 22.03 45.07 1.95
CA ALA A 686 22.79 46.04 2.73
C ALA A 686 22.09 46.34 4.07
N GLN A 687 20.79 46.62 4.06
CA GLN A 687 20.03 46.88 5.28
C GLN A 687 20.08 45.70 6.26
N ALA A 688 19.84 44.50 5.76
CA ALA A 688 19.88 43.28 6.57
C ALA A 688 21.29 42.98 7.09
N ALA A 689 22.33 43.20 6.30
CA ALA A 689 23.71 42.98 6.70
C ALA A 689 24.17 43.99 7.76
N PHE A 690 23.75 45.25 7.68
CA PHE A 690 24.08 46.26 8.69
C PHE A 690 23.36 46.06 10.03
N ALA A 691 22.22 45.36 10.04
CA ALA A 691 21.49 45.01 11.26
C ALA A 691 22.14 43.85 12.06
N ASP A 692 22.91 42.97 11.42
CA ASP A 692 23.57 41.82 12.06
C ASP A 692 25.09 42.08 12.22
N PRO A 693 25.64 42.16 13.46
CA PRO A 693 27.05 42.48 13.69
C PRO A 693 28.04 41.55 12.98
N LYS A 694 27.68 40.27 12.78
CA LYS A 694 28.56 39.28 12.14
C LYS A 694 28.56 39.43 10.62
N LEU A 695 27.40 39.73 10.03
CA LEU A 695 27.28 39.98 8.59
C LEU A 695 27.88 41.34 8.22
N ARG A 696 27.69 42.35 9.09
CA ARG A 696 28.22 43.70 8.94
C ARG A 696 29.71 43.71 8.64
N ALA A 697 30.52 43.02 9.44
CA ALA A 697 31.97 42.99 9.25
C ALA A 697 32.40 42.35 7.91
N ALA A 698 31.63 41.39 7.39
CA ALA A 698 31.89 40.77 6.09
C ALA A 698 31.45 41.67 4.93
N PHE A 699 30.29 42.31 5.06
CA PHE A 699 29.73 43.25 4.08
C PHE A 699 30.59 44.51 3.97
N GLU A 700 31.02 45.09 5.10
CA GLU A 700 31.86 46.29 5.18
C GLU A 700 33.18 46.15 4.40
N ARG A 701 33.75 44.95 4.31
CA ARG A 701 34.95 44.69 3.50
C ARG A 701 34.72 44.88 2.01
N GLN A 702 33.49 44.67 1.52
CA GLN A 702 33.13 44.79 0.11
C GLN A 702 32.62 46.20 -0.25
N VAL A 703 32.22 47.01 0.74
CA VAL A 703 31.69 48.37 0.53
C VAL A 703 32.60 49.25 -0.35
N PRO A 704 33.94 49.31 -0.17
CA PRO A 704 34.80 50.12 -1.05
C PRO A 704 34.81 49.66 -2.50
N ARG A 705 34.62 48.35 -2.75
CA ARG A 705 34.52 47.81 -4.11
C ARG A 705 33.14 48.11 -4.70
N LEU A 706 32.07 47.89 -3.94
CA LEU A 706 30.70 48.21 -4.37
C LEU A 706 30.58 49.69 -4.73
N ARG A 707 31.16 50.60 -3.93
CA ARG A 707 31.18 52.03 -4.25
C ARG A 707 31.83 52.32 -5.60
N ARG A 708 33.00 51.73 -5.87
CA ARG A 708 33.69 51.89 -7.16
C ARG A 708 32.87 51.36 -8.32
N ASP A 709 32.22 50.20 -8.14
CA ASP A 709 31.39 49.60 -9.19
C ASP A 709 30.12 50.43 -9.45
N LEU A 710 29.49 50.97 -8.40
CA LEU A 710 28.34 51.89 -8.50
C LEU A 710 28.73 53.24 -9.13
N ASP A 711 29.88 53.82 -8.77
CA ASP A 711 30.41 55.06 -9.38
C ASP A 711 30.68 54.87 -10.88
N ALA A 712 31.25 53.71 -11.23
CA ALA A 712 31.53 53.36 -12.61
C ALA A 712 30.23 53.12 -13.42
N LEU A 713 29.24 52.49 -12.80
CA LEU A 713 27.91 52.29 -13.39
C LEU A 713 27.18 53.62 -13.58
N GLU A 714 27.16 54.51 -12.58
CA GLU A 714 26.58 55.85 -12.69
C GLU A 714 27.25 56.66 -13.81
N THR A 715 28.58 56.60 -13.91
CA THR A 715 29.33 57.26 -14.99
C THR A 715 28.99 56.67 -16.37
N SER A 716 28.80 55.36 -16.47
CA SER A 716 28.44 54.69 -17.74
C SER A 716 27.03 55.06 -18.17
N LEU A 717 26.05 54.96 -17.26
CA LEU A 717 24.65 55.28 -17.50
C LEU A 717 24.44 56.78 -17.78
N SER A 718 25.17 57.69 -17.11
CA SER A 718 25.02 59.15 -17.33
C SER A 718 25.55 59.63 -18.69
N ARG A 719 26.41 58.85 -19.35
CA ARG A 719 26.94 59.18 -20.70
C ARG A 719 26.02 58.76 -21.84
N CYS A 720 24.91 58.08 -21.53
CA CYS A 720 23.98 57.61 -22.55
C CYS A 720 23.13 58.75 -23.11
N PRO A 721 23.12 58.96 -24.43
CA PRO A 721 22.31 60.01 -25.04
C PRO A 721 20.82 59.67 -24.89
N ALA A 722 20.01 60.63 -24.45
CA ALA A 722 18.56 60.51 -24.45
C ALA A 722 18.06 60.39 -25.90
N GLN A 723 17.90 59.16 -26.40
CA GLN A 723 17.41 58.94 -27.76
C GLN A 723 15.87 59.08 -27.77
N PRO A 724 15.30 59.96 -28.60
CA PRO A 724 13.87 60.30 -28.57
C PRO A 724 12.93 59.19 -29.08
N ARG A 725 13.45 58.02 -29.49
CA ARG A 725 12.65 56.94 -30.10
C ARG A 725 12.08 55.92 -29.10
N ASP A 726 12.55 55.88 -27.86
CA ASP A 726 12.11 54.90 -26.84
C ASP A 726 11.97 55.56 -25.45
N PRO A 727 10.80 56.13 -25.08
CA PRO A 727 10.62 56.85 -23.81
C PRO A 727 10.83 55.97 -22.57
N TRP A 728 10.47 54.68 -22.63
CA TRP A 728 10.67 53.73 -21.52
C TRP A 728 12.15 53.53 -21.16
N ARG A 729 13.09 53.74 -22.11
CA ARG A 729 14.54 53.62 -21.83
C ARG A 729 15.06 54.77 -21.00
N ALA A 730 14.52 55.97 -21.21
CA ALA A 730 14.87 57.13 -20.39
C ALA A 730 14.35 56.95 -18.95
N GLU A 731 13.14 56.43 -18.79
CA GLU A 731 12.56 56.11 -17.48
C GLU A 731 13.34 55.00 -16.75
N TRP A 732 13.66 53.89 -17.43
CA TRP A 732 14.47 52.81 -16.88
C TRP A 732 15.88 53.27 -16.47
N GLN A 733 16.53 54.10 -17.31
CA GLN A 733 17.84 54.67 -17.01
C GLN A 733 17.79 55.59 -15.80
N LEU A 734 16.74 56.42 -15.69
CA LEU A 734 16.53 57.29 -14.53
C LEU A 734 16.32 56.47 -13.25
N ALA A 735 15.49 55.44 -13.30
CA ALA A 735 15.24 54.54 -12.16
C ALA A 735 16.52 53.84 -11.69
N CYS A 736 17.32 53.27 -12.61
CA CYS A 736 18.61 52.67 -12.29
C CYS A 736 19.59 53.69 -11.67
N LEU A 737 19.63 54.93 -12.17
CA LEU A 737 20.47 56.00 -11.62
C LEU A 737 20.01 56.42 -10.21
N GLU A 738 18.71 56.55 -9.99
CA GLU A 738 18.14 56.88 -8.68
C GLU A 738 18.45 55.79 -7.65
N GLN A 739 18.27 54.51 -8.00
CA GLN A 739 18.60 53.38 -7.13
C GLN A 739 20.09 53.26 -6.85
N THR A 740 20.94 53.47 -7.87
CA THR A 740 22.41 53.50 -7.70
C THR A 740 22.81 54.57 -6.69
N ARG A 741 22.23 55.78 -6.79
CA ARG A 741 22.46 56.89 -5.85
C ARG A 741 21.90 56.59 -4.46
N ALA A 742 20.71 56.00 -4.38
CA ALA A 742 20.08 55.64 -3.10
C ALA A 742 20.91 54.60 -2.35
N LEU A 743 21.35 53.54 -3.04
CA LEU A 743 22.23 52.51 -2.50
C LEU A 743 23.56 53.12 -2.04
N ARG A 744 24.17 54.00 -2.85
CA ARG A 744 25.38 54.72 -2.47
C ARG A 744 25.18 55.55 -1.20
N ALA A 745 24.11 56.34 -1.14
CA ALA A 745 23.78 57.14 0.04
C ALA A 745 23.54 56.27 1.28
N GLU A 746 23.01 55.06 1.13
CA GLU A 746 22.87 54.10 2.21
C GLU A 746 24.23 53.54 2.68
N LEU A 747 25.11 53.18 1.75
CA LEU A 747 26.49 52.77 2.04
C LEU A 747 27.29 53.90 2.70
N ASP A 748 27.02 55.16 2.36
CA ASP A 748 27.67 56.33 2.94
C ASP A 748 27.16 56.64 4.35
N ARG A 749 25.84 56.64 4.56
CA ARG A 749 25.21 56.81 5.89
C ARG A 749 25.72 55.78 6.90
N ASN A 750 25.86 54.52 6.48
CA ASN A 750 26.36 53.46 7.34
C ASN A 750 27.90 53.49 7.51
N GLY A 751 28.61 54.12 6.56
CA GLY A 751 30.06 54.38 6.65
C GLY A 751 30.43 55.55 7.55
N THR A 752 29.63 56.63 7.61
CA THR A 752 29.88 57.82 8.45
C THR A 752 29.53 57.62 9.92
N ARG A 753 28.63 56.68 10.27
CA ARG A 753 28.44 56.23 11.66
C ARG A 753 29.72 55.67 12.31
N ARG A 754 30.75 55.39 11.52
CA ARG A 754 32.08 54.99 12.00
C ARG A 754 32.89 56.17 12.54
N THR A 755 32.72 57.38 12.02
CA THR A 755 33.49 58.55 12.47
C THR A 755 32.98 59.11 13.80
N GLU A 756 31.70 58.95 14.11
CA GLU A 756 31.11 59.43 15.37
C GLU A 756 31.18 58.40 16.52
N ALA A 757 31.32 57.10 16.22
CA ALA A 757 31.48 56.05 17.24
C ALA A 757 32.96 55.68 17.54
N SER A 758 33.90 56.28 16.80
CA SER A 758 35.36 56.12 17.02
C SER A 758 36.02 57.39 17.58
N GLN A 759 35.21 58.42 17.88
CA GLN A 759 35.54 59.54 18.77
C GLN A 759 34.77 59.31 20.08
#